data_AF-A0AAV1FJ86-F1
#
_entry.id   AF-A0AAV1FJ86-F1
#
_cell.length_a   1.000
_cell.length_b   1.000
_cell.length_c   1.000
_cell.angle_alpha   90.00
_cell.angle_beta   90.00
_cell.angle_gamma   90.00
#
_symmetry.space_group_name_H-M   'P 1'
#
loop_
_entity.id
_entity.type
_entity.pdbx_description
1 polymer ?
#
loop_
_entity_poly.entity_id
_entity_poly.type
_entity_poly.pdbx_seq_one_letter_code
_entity_poly.pdbx_strand_id
1 'polypeptide(L)'
;MGGHQPRPSCNPNPCHPGVRCMETPQGIKCGPCPDGMEGNGTHCTDVDECTVLPCHMGVRCINTAPGFRCGSCPPGYTGPQVQGVGLAYAKANKQVCKDINECESPNNGGCVANSVCMNTPGSYRCGPCKTGYVGDQRRGCKPERACGNGQPNPCHASAECIVHREGAIECQCGVGWAGNGYLCGPDIDIDGIPDEKLDCPEKNCNKDNCLTVPNSGQEDADGDGIGDACDEDADGDGILNTQDNCVLVPNVDQRNIDEDDFGDACDNCRAVKNNDQKDTDVDKFGDECDEDIDGDGIPNHLDNCKRVPNADQIDRDGDKVGDACDSCPYVPNPEQTDVDNDLIGDPCDTNKDSDGDGHQDSRDNCPAVINSSQLDTDKDGKGDECDDDDDNDGIPDLLPPGPDNCRLIPNPLQEDSDGDGVGNICETDFDNDTIVDTIDVCPENAEVTLTDFREYQTVVLDPEGDAQIDPNWVVLNQGREIVQTMNSDPGLAVGYTAFSGVDFEGTFHVNTVTDDDYAGFIFGYQDSSSFYVVMWKQVEQIYWQANPFRAVAEPGIQLKAVKSNTGPGENLRNALWHTGDTSDQVKLLWKDSRNVGWKDKTSYRWFLQHRPADGYIRVRFYEGTQMVADTGVIIDATMRGGRLGVFCFSQENIIWANLRYRCNDTIPEDFDSYRAQQVQLTF
;
A
#
# COMPACT_ATOMS: atom_id res chain seq x y z
N MET A 1 -77.66 -81.88 63.04
CA MET A 1 -76.25 -81.50 63.30
C MET A 1 -75.39 -82.18 62.24
N GLY A 2 -74.50 -81.57 61.47
CA GLY A 2 -74.21 -80.17 61.16
C GLY A 2 -73.32 -80.25 59.91
N GLY A 3 -73.80 -79.73 58.77
CA GLY A 3 -73.01 -79.70 57.53
C GLY A 3 -72.06 -78.52 57.56
N HIS A 4 -70.74 -78.79 57.62
CA HIS A 4 -69.72 -77.76 57.44
C HIS A 4 -69.82 -77.17 56.02
N GLN A 5 -70.07 -75.86 55.93
CA GLN A 5 -69.86 -75.11 54.68
C GLN A 5 -68.35 -75.05 54.37
N PRO A 6 -67.94 -75.19 53.10
CA PRO A 6 -66.55 -75.06 52.70
C PRO A 6 -66.04 -73.64 53.00
N ARG A 7 -64.84 -73.55 53.58
CA ARG A 7 -64.18 -72.26 53.82
C ARG A 7 -63.87 -71.58 52.47
N PRO A 8 -64.13 -70.27 52.32
CA PRO A 8 -63.74 -69.52 51.12
C PRO A 8 -62.23 -69.67 50.84
N SER A 9 -61.85 -70.06 49.62
CA SER A 9 -60.45 -70.21 49.19
C SER A 9 -60.10 -69.24 48.07
N CYS A 10 -58.84 -68.82 47.97
CA CYS A 10 -58.33 -67.96 46.90
C CYS A 10 -58.19 -68.67 45.53
N ASN A 11 -58.82 -69.83 45.35
CA ASN A 11 -58.83 -70.57 44.09
C ASN A 11 -60.26 -71.05 43.73
N PRO A 12 -60.86 -70.55 42.62
CA PRO A 12 -60.34 -69.51 41.71
C PRO A 12 -60.23 -68.13 42.40
N ASN A 13 -59.22 -67.33 42.03
CA ASN A 13 -58.93 -66.04 42.67
C ASN A 13 -60.09 -65.04 42.46
N PRO A 14 -60.80 -64.62 43.52
CA PRO A 14 -61.93 -63.68 43.41
C PRO A 14 -61.49 -62.21 43.36
N CYS A 15 -60.20 -61.91 43.49
CA CYS A 15 -59.66 -60.55 43.41
C CYS A 15 -59.36 -60.16 41.95
N HIS A 16 -59.29 -58.85 41.69
CA HIS A 16 -58.95 -58.32 40.38
C HIS A 16 -57.60 -58.86 39.88
N PRO A 17 -57.41 -59.12 38.56
CA PRO A 17 -56.11 -59.53 38.02
C PRO A 17 -54.97 -58.61 38.50
N GLY A 18 -53.89 -59.21 39.04
CA GLY A 18 -52.76 -58.48 39.63
C GLY A 18 -52.90 -58.16 41.13
N VAL A 19 -54.07 -58.34 41.74
CA VAL A 19 -54.30 -58.11 43.19
C VAL A 19 -54.05 -59.37 44.00
N ARG A 20 -53.28 -59.23 45.09
CA ARG A 20 -52.97 -60.33 46.01
C ARG A 20 -54.22 -60.72 46.81
N CYS A 21 -54.62 -61.98 46.70
CA CYS A 21 -55.69 -62.57 47.52
C CYS A 21 -55.12 -63.13 48.83
N MET A 22 -55.78 -62.82 49.95
CA MET A 22 -55.42 -63.32 51.28
C MET A 22 -56.61 -64.00 51.95
N GLU A 23 -56.42 -65.23 52.39
CA GLU A 23 -57.40 -65.96 53.20
C GLU A 23 -57.29 -65.53 54.66
N THR A 24 -58.37 -64.99 55.23
CA THR A 24 -58.42 -64.55 56.63
C THR A 24 -59.47 -65.34 57.41
N PRO A 25 -59.42 -65.37 58.76
CA PRO A 25 -60.42 -66.06 59.58
C PRO A 25 -61.86 -65.55 59.39
N GLN A 26 -62.04 -64.36 58.78
CA GLN A 26 -63.32 -63.69 58.53
C GLN A 26 -63.78 -63.79 57.06
N GLY A 27 -63.01 -64.46 56.19
CA GLY A 27 -63.28 -64.60 54.76
C GLY A 27 -62.08 -64.22 53.88
N ILE A 28 -62.32 -64.10 52.57
CA ILE A 28 -61.29 -63.68 51.60
C ILE A 28 -61.16 -62.16 51.64
N LYS A 29 -59.93 -61.65 51.73
CA LYS A 29 -59.61 -60.22 51.65
C LYS A 29 -58.67 -59.97 50.47
N CYS A 30 -59.09 -59.11 49.56
CA CYS A 30 -58.24 -58.64 48.47
C CYS A 30 -57.33 -57.52 48.94
N GLY A 31 -56.09 -57.54 48.45
CA GLY A 31 -55.14 -56.44 48.62
C GLY A 31 -55.58 -55.17 47.90
N PRO A 32 -54.78 -54.09 47.97
CA PRO A 32 -55.03 -52.88 47.21
C PRO A 32 -54.99 -53.16 45.70
N CYS A 33 -55.68 -52.33 44.92
CA CYS A 33 -55.61 -52.36 43.46
C CYS A 33 -54.16 -52.14 42.97
N PRO A 34 -53.80 -52.65 41.79
CA PRO A 34 -52.48 -52.40 41.20
C PRO A 34 -52.26 -50.89 40.99
N ASP A 35 -51.00 -50.47 40.95
CA ASP A 35 -50.67 -49.06 40.71
C ASP A 35 -51.34 -48.55 39.42
N GLY A 36 -51.91 -47.34 39.46
CA GLY A 36 -52.69 -46.77 38.36
C GLY A 36 -54.17 -47.20 38.35
N MET A 37 -54.63 -47.96 39.34
CA MET A 37 -56.03 -48.35 39.47
C MET A 37 -56.57 -48.06 40.87
N GLU A 38 -57.85 -47.71 40.95
CA GLU A 38 -58.56 -47.47 42.20
C GLU A 38 -59.74 -48.43 42.38
N GLY A 39 -60.05 -48.77 43.63
CA GLY A 39 -61.14 -49.68 43.93
C GLY A 39 -60.95 -50.47 45.22
N ASN A 40 -61.81 -51.47 45.42
CA ASN A 40 -61.87 -52.27 46.64
C ASN A 40 -61.06 -53.59 46.56
N GLY A 41 -60.21 -53.75 45.53
CA GLY A 41 -59.38 -54.94 45.30
C GLY A 41 -60.09 -56.10 44.60
N THR A 42 -61.42 -56.12 44.56
CA THR A 42 -62.21 -57.06 43.72
C THR A 42 -62.64 -56.41 42.40
N HIS A 43 -63.01 -55.13 42.45
CA HIS A 43 -63.24 -54.29 41.28
C HIS A 43 -62.25 -53.12 41.32
N CYS A 44 -61.32 -53.11 40.36
CA CYS A 44 -60.36 -52.02 40.16
C CYS A 44 -60.67 -51.35 38.83
N THR A 45 -60.75 -50.03 38.82
CA THR A 45 -60.91 -49.21 37.62
C THR A 45 -59.67 -48.37 37.41
N ASP A 46 -59.35 -48.12 36.14
CA ASP A 46 -58.24 -47.26 35.75
C ASP A 46 -58.40 -45.84 36.32
N VAL A 47 -57.29 -45.28 36.81
CA VAL A 47 -57.23 -43.91 37.32
C VAL A 47 -56.78 -43.01 36.19
N ASP A 48 -57.57 -42.01 35.83
CA ASP A 48 -57.17 -41.04 34.80
C ASP A 48 -56.12 -40.06 35.35
N GLU A 49 -54.84 -40.35 35.12
CA GLU A 49 -53.76 -39.48 35.56
C GLU A 49 -53.64 -38.19 34.72
N CYS A 50 -54.32 -38.06 33.58
CA CYS A 50 -54.34 -36.81 32.82
C CYS A 50 -55.10 -35.68 33.54
N THR A 51 -55.90 -36.01 34.56
CA THR A 51 -56.59 -35.03 35.41
C THR A 51 -55.66 -34.11 36.18
N VAL A 52 -54.40 -34.51 36.43
CA VAL A 52 -53.40 -33.68 37.14
C VAL A 52 -52.47 -32.91 36.20
N LEU A 53 -52.77 -32.88 34.90
CA LEU A 53 -52.03 -32.18 33.84
C LEU A 53 -50.50 -32.45 33.90
N PRO A 54 -50.08 -33.72 33.72
CA PRO A 54 -48.66 -34.08 33.78
C PRO A 54 -47.86 -33.66 32.54
N CYS A 55 -48.51 -33.36 31.42
CA CYS A 55 -47.86 -32.97 30.17
C CYS A 55 -47.63 -31.45 30.07
N HIS A 56 -46.67 -31.05 29.24
CA HIS A 56 -46.38 -29.64 29.01
C HIS A 56 -47.59 -28.91 28.41
N MET A 57 -47.73 -27.60 28.67
CA MET A 57 -48.82 -26.80 28.10
C MET A 57 -48.80 -26.90 26.57
N GLY A 58 -49.94 -27.23 25.96
CA GLY A 58 -50.08 -27.48 24.52
C GLY A 58 -49.79 -28.93 24.06
N VAL A 59 -49.27 -29.79 24.94
CA VAL A 59 -49.05 -31.21 24.64
C VAL A 59 -50.24 -32.05 25.09
N ARG A 60 -50.71 -32.93 24.19
CA ARG A 60 -51.82 -33.84 24.48
C ARG A 60 -51.40 -34.93 25.47
N CYS A 61 -52.12 -35.02 26.60
CA CYS A 61 -52.05 -36.15 27.51
C CYS A 61 -52.96 -37.28 27.03
N ILE A 62 -52.47 -38.53 27.10
CA ILE A 62 -53.22 -39.73 26.73
C ILE A 62 -53.27 -40.64 27.95
N ASN A 63 -54.47 -40.83 28.50
CA ASN A 63 -54.71 -41.80 29.57
C ASN A 63 -54.63 -43.23 28.99
N THR A 64 -53.99 -44.15 29.72
CA THR A 64 -53.76 -45.54 29.33
C THR A 64 -54.16 -46.47 30.48
N ALA A 65 -54.63 -47.69 30.20
CA ALA A 65 -54.96 -48.62 31.28
C ALA A 65 -53.91 -49.75 31.34
N PRO A 66 -52.89 -49.70 32.23
CA PRO A 66 -52.67 -48.72 33.31
C PRO A 66 -51.72 -47.55 32.95
N GLY A 67 -51.96 -46.36 33.54
CA GLY A 67 -51.06 -45.20 33.55
C GLY A 67 -51.37 -44.09 32.53
N PHE A 68 -50.39 -43.26 32.20
CA PHE A 68 -50.54 -42.22 31.17
C PHE A 68 -49.29 -42.07 30.32
N ARG A 69 -49.44 -41.42 29.17
CA ARG A 69 -48.32 -40.93 28.36
C ARG A 69 -48.58 -39.55 27.78
N CYS A 70 -47.55 -38.72 27.77
CA CYS A 70 -47.53 -37.44 27.08
C CYS A 70 -47.07 -37.59 25.63
N GLY A 71 -47.63 -36.78 24.74
CA GLY A 71 -47.09 -36.62 23.39
C GLY A 71 -45.70 -35.99 23.37
N SER A 72 -45.13 -35.86 22.17
CA SER A 72 -43.90 -35.06 21.98
C SER A 72 -44.12 -33.59 22.33
N CYS A 73 -43.02 -32.88 22.62
CA CYS A 73 -43.06 -31.44 22.76
C CYS A 73 -43.61 -30.76 21.48
N PRO A 74 -44.22 -29.58 21.60
CA PRO A 74 -44.72 -28.83 20.45
C PRO A 74 -43.58 -28.50 19.47
N PRO A 75 -43.89 -28.22 18.18
CA PRO A 75 -42.89 -27.71 17.24
C PRO A 75 -42.14 -26.50 17.82
N GLY A 76 -40.82 -26.43 17.63
CA GLY A 76 -39.94 -25.42 18.23
C GLY A 76 -39.48 -25.72 19.66
N TYR A 77 -39.90 -26.84 20.26
CA TYR A 77 -39.46 -27.26 21.59
C TYR A 77 -38.90 -28.68 21.59
N THR A 78 -37.89 -28.91 22.44
CA THR A 78 -37.27 -30.22 22.67
C THR A 78 -37.43 -30.65 24.12
N GLY A 79 -37.59 -31.95 24.36
CA GLY A 79 -37.74 -32.48 25.70
C GLY A 79 -38.14 -33.95 25.69
N PRO A 80 -37.88 -34.66 26.80
CA PRO A 80 -38.24 -36.07 26.90
C PRO A 80 -39.76 -36.25 26.95
N GLN A 81 -40.26 -37.33 26.33
CA GLN A 81 -41.63 -37.77 26.55
C GLN A 81 -41.75 -38.38 27.93
N VAL A 82 -42.84 -38.07 28.63
CA VAL A 82 -43.11 -38.61 29.97
C VAL A 82 -44.23 -39.63 29.89
N GLN A 83 -43.99 -40.80 30.48
CA GLN A 83 -45.00 -41.83 30.71
C GLN A 83 -44.78 -42.46 32.09
N GLY A 84 -45.85 -42.95 32.71
CA GLY A 84 -45.78 -43.56 34.02
C GLY A 84 -47.16 -43.98 34.52
N VAL A 85 -47.19 -44.54 35.73
CA VAL A 85 -48.41 -45.14 36.31
C VAL A 85 -48.68 -44.53 37.68
N GLY A 86 -49.93 -44.14 37.92
CA GLY A 86 -50.40 -43.60 39.20
C GLY A 86 -50.28 -42.08 39.36
N LEU A 87 -51.24 -41.50 40.09
CA LEU A 87 -51.34 -40.05 40.33
C LEU A 87 -50.12 -39.44 41.04
N ALA A 88 -49.44 -40.21 41.91
CA ALA A 88 -48.24 -39.74 42.60
C ALA A 88 -47.08 -39.51 41.60
N TYR A 89 -46.91 -40.42 40.65
CA TYR A 89 -45.89 -40.30 39.61
C TYR A 89 -46.21 -39.15 38.64
N ALA A 90 -47.48 -39.04 38.22
CA ALA A 90 -47.95 -37.98 37.33
C ALA A 90 -47.79 -36.57 37.93
N LYS A 91 -47.94 -36.42 39.26
CA LYS A 91 -47.70 -35.14 39.96
C LYS A 91 -46.21 -34.79 40.09
N ALA A 92 -45.36 -35.80 40.31
CA ALA A 92 -43.93 -35.60 40.55
C ALA A 92 -43.12 -35.42 39.25
N ASN A 93 -43.54 -36.06 38.16
CA ASN A 93 -42.80 -36.10 36.90
C ASN A 93 -43.59 -35.38 35.81
N LYS A 94 -43.52 -34.05 35.80
CA LYS A 94 -44.14 -33.25 34.74
C LYS A 94 -43.23 -33.18 33.52
N GLN A 95 -43.81 -33.23 32.33
CA GLN A 95 -43.07 -33.03 31.09
C GLN A 95 -42.56 -31.58 31.00
N VAL A 96 -41.25 -31.43 30.80
CA VAL A 96 -40.59 -30.15 30.59
C VAL A 96 -40.13 -30.09 29.14
N CYS A 97 -40.68 -29.14 28.40
CA CYS A 97 -40.27 -28.83 27.04
C CYS A 97 -39.44 -27.54 27.09
N LYS A 98 -38.21 -27.62 26.58
CA LYS A 98 -37.31 -26.48 26.45
C LYS A 98 -37.40 -25.95 25.03
N ASP A 99 -37.37 -24.64 24.91
CA ASP A 99 -37.29 -23.96 23.63
C ASP A 99 -36.03 -24.40 22.87
N ILE A 100 -36.15 -24.64 21.57
CA ILE A 100 -35.01 -24.90 20.69
C ILE A 100 -34.49 -23.55 20.23
N ASN A 101 -33.22 -23.24 20.51
CA ASN A 101 -32.61 -22.03 19.98
C ASN A 101 -32.18 -22.27 18.52
N GLU A 102 -33.03 -21.93 17.55
CA GLU A 102 -32.69 -22.14 16.13
C GLU A 102 -31.54 -21.25 15.66
N CYS A 103 -31.26 -20.14 16.36
CA CYS A 103 -30.13 -19.26 16.05
C CYS A 103 -28.77 -19.88 16.37
N GLU A 104 -28.71 -20.92 17.22
CA GLU A 104 -27.48 -21.68 17.50
C GLU A 104 -27.20 -22.78 16.46
N SER A 105 -28.07 -22.91 15.44
CA SER A 105 -27.82 -23.85 14.34
C SER A 105 -26.68 -23.36 13.43
N PRO A 106 -25.96 -24.27 12.72
CA PRO A 106 -24.83 -23.91 11.86
C PRO A 106 -25.15 -22.89 10.76
N ASN A 107 -26.43 -22.71 10.42
CA ASN A 107 -26.90 -21.81 9.37
C ASN A 107 -27.63 -20.58 9.92
N ASN A 108 -27.38 -20.15 11.17
CA ASN A 108 -28.02 -18.96 11.78
C ASN A 108 -29.56 -19.01 11.71
N GLY A 109 -30.15 -20.19 11.93
CA GLY A 109 -31.60 -20.43 11.78
C GLY A 109 -32.11 -20.36 10.33
N GLY A 110 -31.26 -20.26 9.32
CA GLY A 110 -31.65 -20.00 7.93
C GLY A 110 -31.97 -18.53 7.65
N CYS A 111 -31.60 -17.62 8.56
CA CYS A 111 -31.58 -16.19 8.28
C CYS A 111 -30.45 -15.86 7.29
N VAL A 112 -30.64 -14.79 6.50
CA VAL A 112 -29.62 -14.31 5.56
C VAL A 112 -28.28 -14.11 6.26
N ALA A 113 -27.18 -14.48 5.59
CA ALA A 113 -25.83 -14.27 6.10
C ALA A 113 -25.62 -12.81 6.52
N ASN A 114 -24.92 -12.57 7.63
CA ASN A 114 -24.72 -11.24 8.19
C ASN A 114 -26.00 -10.53 8.67
N SER A 115 -27.07 -11.27 8.96
CA SER A 115 -28.25 -10.75 9.68
C SER A 115 -28.37 -11.30 11.11
N VAL A 116 -29.05 -10.55 11.98
CA VAL A 116 -29.24 -10.91 13.38
C VAL A 116 -30.38 -11.92 13.50
N CYS A 117 -30.12 -13.13 14.00
CA CYS A 117 -31.18 -14.06 14.38
C CYS A 117 -31.63 -13.79 15.82
N MET A 118 -32.95 -13.64 16.04
CA MET A 118 -33.54 -13.45 17.36
C MET A 118 -34.39 -14.68 17.72
N ASN A 119 -33.93 -15.44 18.73
CA ASN A 119 -34.68 -16.57 19.25
C ASN A 119 -35.94 -16.11 20.00
N THR A 120 -37.04 -16.83 19.84
CA THR A 120 -38.32 -16.55 20.50
C THR A 120 -38.95 -17.85 21.03
N PRO A 121 -39.79 -17.82 22.07
CA PRO A 121 -40.38 -19.06 22.58
C PRO A 121 -41.19 -19.82 21.51
N GLY A 122 -40.67 -20.97 21.07
CA GLY A 122 -41.22 -21.87 20.06
C GLY A 122 -40.89 -21.53 18.61
N SER A 123 -40.03 -20.54 18.34
CA SER A 123 -39.64 -20.13 16.99
C SER A 123 -38.47 -19.14 16.99
N TYR A 124 -38.12 -18.58 15.83
CA TYR A 124 -37.13 -17.51 15.72
C TYR A 124 -37.60 -16.50 14.67
N ARG A 125 -37.01 -15.31 14.71
CA ARG A 125 -37.20 -14.32 13.65
C ARG A 125 -35.87 -13.75 13.20
N CYS A 126 -35.77 -13.53 11.89
CA CYS A 126 -34.62 -12.85 11.30
C CYS A 126 -34.80 -11.33 11.44
N GLY A 127 -33.80 -10.70 12.03
CA GLY A 127 -33.71 -9.28 12.31
C GLY A 127 -33.02 -8.50 11.19
N PRO A 128 -32.63 -7.24 11.47
CA PRO A 128 -31.87 -6.44 10.53
C PRO A 128 -30.48 -7.05 10.27
N CYS A 129 -29.81 -6.52 9.26
CA CYS A 129 -28.40 -6.80 9.04
C CYS A 129 -27.57 -6.41 10.28
N LYS A 130 -26.48 -7.15 10.51
CA LYS A 130 -25.50 -6.83 11.56
C LYS A 130 -24.87 -5.46 11.27
N THR A 131 -24.31 -4.82 12.29
CA THR A 131 -23.57 -3.57 12.13
C THR A 131 -22.51 -3.69 11.04
N GLY A 132 -22.38 -2.67 10.17
CA GLY A 132 -21.50 -2.69 9.00
C GLY A 132 -22.12 -3.30 7.74
N TYR A 133 -23.38 -3.76 7.80
CA TYR A 133 -24.10 -4.32 6.65
C TYR A 133 -25.45 -3.65 6.45
N VAL A 134 -25.80 -3.40 5.19
CA VAL A 134 -27.08 -2.85 4.73
C VAL A 134 -27.80 -3.86 3.84
N GLY A 135 -29.13 -3.85 3.89
CA GLY A 135 -29.96 -4.74 3.10
C GLY A 135 -31.13 -5.33 3.86
N ASP A 136 -31.65 -6.45 3.37
CA ASP A 136 -32.79 -7.14 3.94
C ASP A 136 -32.74 -8.65 3.70
N GLN A 137 -33.73 -9.37 4.24
CA GLN A 137 -33.83 -10.82 4.13
C GLN A 137 -34.14 -11.32 2.70
N ARG A 138 -34.48 -10.45 1.74
CA ARG A 138 -34.74 -10.80 0.32
C ARG A 138 -33.55 -10.51 -0.59
N ARG A 139 -32.88 -9.38 -0.38
CA ARG A 139 -31.78 -8.87 -1.21
C ARG A 139 -30.42 -9.33 -0.72
N GLY A 140 -30.33 -9.87 0.49
CA GLY A 140 -29.06 -10.15 1.15
C GLY A 140 -28.61 -8.96 1.99
N CYS A 141 -27.80 -9.23 3.02
CA CYS A 141 -27.06 -8.20 3.74
C CYS A 141 -25.70 -8.04 3.08
N LYS A 142 -25.43 -6.87 2.51
CA LYS A 142 -24.15 -6.50 1.89
C LYS A 142 -23.41 -5.51 2.79
N PRO A 143 -22.09 -5.43 2.74
CA PRO A 143 -21.37 -4.45 3.54
C PRO A 143 -21.80 -3.02 3.17
N GLU A 144 -21.86 -2.13 4.16
CA GLU A 144 -22.22 -0.71 3.97
C GLU A 144 -21.14 0.06 3.20
N ARG A 145 -19.87 -0.19 3.55
CA ARG A 145 -18.69 0.12 2.74
C ARG A 145 -17.98 -1.20 2.48
N ALA A 146 -17.63 -1.47 1.23
CA ALA A 146 -16.89 -2.66 0.83
C ALA A 146 -15.57 -2.28 0.17
N CYS A 147 -14.56 -3.14 0.30
CA CYS A 147 -13.34 -3.06 -0.50
C CYS A 147 -13.57 -3.59 -1.92
N GLY A 148 -12.58 -3.49 -2.81
CA GLY A 148 -12.70 -3.96 -4.20
C GLY A 148 -13.16 -5.41 -4.34
N ASN A 149 -12.77 -6.28 -3.40
CA ASN A 149 -13.18 -7.69 -3.34
C ASN A 149 -14.60 -7.94 -2.78
N GLY A 150 -15.35 -6.89 -2.45
CA GLY A 150 -16.71 -6.99 -1.90
C GLY A 150 -16.80 -7.36 -0.41
N GLN A 151 -15.67 -7.51 0.29
CA GLN A 151 -15.64 -7.68 1.75
C GLN A 151 -15.91 -6.35 2.48
N PRO A 152 -16.38 -6.38 3.75
CA PRO A 152 -16.56 -5.15 4.53
C PRO A 152 -15.26 -4.38 4.66
N ASN A 153 -15.31 -3.08 4.36
CA ASN A 153 -14.18 -2.19 4.47
C ASN A 153 -13.87 -1.93 5.96
N PRO A 154 -12.72 -2.41 6.49
CA PRO A 154 -12.34 -2.23 7.88
C PRO A 154 -11.66 -0.88 8.15
N CYS A 155 -11.33 -0.13 7.10
CA CYS A 155 -10.53 1.09 7.15
C CYS A 155 -11.30 2.28 7.69
N HIS A 156 -10.55 3.29 8.15
CA HIS A 156 -11.10 4.55 8.60
C HIS A 156 -12.01 5.21 7.53
N ALA A 157 -12.86 6.15 7.96
CA ALA A 157 -13.74 6.88 7.05
C ALA A 157 -12.96 7.70 6.01
N SER A 158 -11.79 8.22 6.42
CA SER A 158 -10.85 8.97 5.59
C SER A 158 -9.74 8.10 4.99
N ALA A 159 -9.86 6.78 5.05
CA ALA A 159 -8.90 5.85 4.48
C ALA A 159 -9.47 5.11 3.27
N GLU A 160 -8.58 4.81 2.34
CA GLU A 160 -8.80 3.91 1.22
C GLU A 160 -8.48 2.47 1.62
N CYS A 161 -9.24 1.54 1.05
CA CYS A 161 -9.03 0.11 1.25
C CYS A 161 -8.33 -0.46 0.02
N ILE A 162 -7.08 -0.86 0.20
CA ILE A 162 -6.24 -1.47 -0.82
C ILE A 162 -6.30 -2.98 -0.60
N VAL A 163 -6.55 -3.72 -1.68
CA VAL A 163 -6.61 -5.17 -1.65
C VAL A 163 -5.39 -5.68 -2.40
N HIS A 164 -4.52 -6.41 -1.70
CA HIS A 164 -3.33 -7.04 -2.30
C HIS A 164 -3.70 -8.35 -3.02
N ARG A 165 -2.74 -8.92 -3.75
CA ARG A 165 -2.91 -10.13 -4.55
C ARG A 165 -3.36 -11.33 -3.72
N GLU A 166 -2.75 -11.53 -2.56
CA GLU A 166 -3.10 -12.55 -1.56
C GLU A 166 -4.52 -12.37 -0.96
N GLY A 167 -5.23 -11.28 -1.30
CA GLY A 167 -6.52 -10.92 -0.72
C GLY A 167 -6.42 -10.24 0.64
N ALA A 168 -5.20 -9.97 1.13
CA ALA A 168 -4.94 -9.13 2.28
C ALA A 168 -5.49 -7.72 2.07
N ILE A 169 -6.01 -7.11 3.14
CA ILE A 169 -6.55 -5.75 3.12
C ILE A 169 -5.58 -4.84 3.85
N GLU A 170 -5.04 -3.88 3.13
CA GLU A 170 -4.33 -2.74 3.68
C GLU A 170 -5.24 -1.51 3.70
N CYS A 171 -5.08 -0.70 4.74
CA CYS A 171 -5.76 0.57 4.86
C CYS A 171 -4.73 1.69 4.74
N GLN A 172 -4.95 2.62 3.82
CA GLN A 172 -4.11 3.80 3.65
C GLN A 172 -4.93 5.06 3.90
N CYS A 173 -4.45 5.96 4.77
CA CYS A 173 -5.12 7.26 4.95
C CYS A 173 -5.09 8.05 3.63
N GLY A 174 -6.21 8.65 3.26
CA GLY A 174 -6.30 9.49 2.06
C GLY A 174 -5.62 10.84 2.28
N VAL A 175 -5.38 11.58 1.18
CA VAL A 175 -4.69 12.88 1.18
C VAL A 175 -5.28 13.87 2.19
N GLY A 176 -4.42 14.53 2.95
CA GLY A 176 -4.78 15.44 4.04
C GLY A 176 -5.11 14.71 5.35
N TRP A 177 -4.79 13.41 5.42
CA TRP A 177 -4.89 12.59 6.61
C TRP A 177 -3.69 11.66 6.74
N ALA A 178 -3.25 11.43 7.98
CA ALA A 178 -2.14 10.55 8.31
C ALA A 178 -2.49 9.57 9.44
N GLY A 179 -1.75 8.47 9.52
CA GLY A 179 -1.98 7.37 10.47
C GLY A 179 -1.81 5.99 9.83
N ASN A 180 -2.23 4.95 10.54
CA ASN A 180 -2.13 3.56 10.11
C ASN A 180 -3.29 3.06 9.22
N GLY A 181 -4.10 3.98 8.69
CA GLY A 181 -5.27 3.68 7.83
C GLY A 181 -6.51 3.17 8.57
N TYR A 182 -6.36 2.51 9.72
CA TYR A 182 -7.48 2.17 10.61
C TYR A 182 -7.87 3.35 11.49
N LEU A 183 -6.89 4.14 11.88
CA LEU A 183 -7.02 5.45 12.52
C LEU A 183 -6.33 6.47 11.63
N CYS A 184 -7.05 7.52 11.24
CA CYS A 184 -6.47 8.64 10.51
C CYS A 184 -6.83 9.95 11.19
N GLY A 185 -5.82 10.78 11.44
CA GLY A 185 -5.93 12.16 11.91
C GLY A 185 -5.72 13.14 10.75
N PRO A 186 -6.13 14.42 10.91
CA PRO A 186 -5.75 15.47 9.98
C PRO A 186 -4.23 15.56 9.83
N ASP A 187 -3.81 15.88 8.61
CA ASP A 187 -2.43 16.10 8.20
C ASP A 187 -2.47 17.34 7.28
N ILE A 188 -2.07 18.48 7.81
CA ILE A 188 -2.28 19.79 7.16
C ILE A 188 -1.24 20.09 6.08
N ASP A 189 -0.01 19.66 6.27
CA ASP A 189 1.10 19.90 5.35
C ASP A 189 1.46 18.65 4.51
N ILE A 190 0.75 17.56 4.71
CA ILE A 190 0.67 16.39 3.83
C ILE A 190 1.99 15.60 3.78
N ASP A 191 2.75 15.61 4.87
CA ASP A 191 4.01 14.85 4.95
C ASP A 191 3.81 13.40 5.41
N GLY A 192 2.57 13.02 5.75
CA GLY A 192 2.21 11.68 6.18
C GLY A 192 2.28 11.43 7.68
N ILE A 193 2.51 12.48 8.49
CA ILE A 193 2.47 12.45 9.95
C ILE A 193 1.29 13.33 10.44
N PRO A 194 0.49 12.88 11.43
CA PRO A 194 -0.71 13.61 11.81
C PRO A 194 -0.42 14.79 12.75
N ASP A 195 -1.20 15.88 12.62
CA ASP A 195 -1.11 17.10 13.44
C ASP A 195 -1.18 16.81 14.96
N GLU A 196 -1.86 15.73 15.33
CA GLU A 196 -2.06 15.31 16.70
C GLU A 196 -1.83 13.80 16.84
N LYS A 197 -1.28 13.41 18.00
CA LYS A 197 -0.97 12.02 18.30
C LYS A 197 -2.24 11.15 18.25
N LEU A 198 -2.16 10.05 17.52
CA LEU A 198 -3.19 9.04 17.42
C LEU A 198 -2.93 7.87 18.39
N ASP A 199 -4.00 7.18 18.78
CA ASP A 199 -3.95 6.02 19.69
C ASP A 199 -3.50 4.74 18.97
N CYS A 200 -2.35 4.79 18.33
CA CYS A 200 -1.72 3.66 17.64
C CYS A 200 -0.19 3.65 17.84
N PRO A 201 0.44 2.46 17.86
CA PRO A 201 1.86 2.32 18.22
C PRO A 201 2.84 2.70 17.10
N GLU A 202 2.38 2.74 15.85
CA GLU A 202 3.23 3.00 14.68
C GLU A 202 3.77 4.44 14.65
N LYS A 203 4.93 4.66 14.02
CA LYS A 203 5.58 5.97 13.98
C LYS A 203 4.72 7.04 13.30
N ASN A 204 4.03 6.68 12.23
CA ASN A 204 3.09 7.52 11.50
C ASN A 204 1.80 7.84 12.29
N CYS A 205 1.70 7.44 13.55
CA CYS A 205 0.67 7.86 14.50
C CYS A 205 1.17 8.87 15.54
N ASN A 206 2.48 9.16 15.58
CA ASN A 206 3.01 10.20 16.45
C ASN A 206 2.57 11.57 15.98
N LYS A 207 2.59 12.54 16.90
CA LYS A 207 2.32 13.93 16.58
C LYS A 207 3.46 14.48 15.74
N ASP A 208 3.11 15.16 14.67
CA ASP A 208 4.02 15.95 13.87
C ASP A 208 4.72 17.05 14.70
N ASN A 209 6.04 17.11 14.60
CA ASN A 209 6.92 18.08 15.25
C ASN A 209 7.08 19.40 14.45
N CYS A 210 6.60 19.47 13.20
CA CYS A 210 6.57 20.69 12.38
C CYS A 210 5.26 20.86 11.60
N LEU A 211 4.16 21.08 12.32
CA LEU A 211 2.76 21.24 11.87
C LEU A 211 2.43 22.00 10.57
N THR A 212 3.33 22.74 9.93
CA THR A 212 3.02 23.48 8.69
C THR A 212 4.13 23.42 7.65
N VAL A 213 5.24 22.74 7.97
CA VAL A 213 6.42 22.64 7.11
C VAL A 213 6.66 21.14 6.92
N PRO A 214 6.39 20.60 5.73
CA PRO A 214 6.55 19.18 5.48
C PRO A 214 7.96 18.72 5.84
N ASN A 215 8.06 17.78 6.77
CA ASN A 215 9.33 17.21 7.20
C ASN A 215 9.12 15.72 7.51
N SER A 216 8.78 14.97 6.46
CA SER A 216 8.29 13.59 6.56
C SER A 216 9.23 12.59 7.27
N GLY A 217 10.49 12.95 7.50
CA GLY A 217 11.45 12.19 8.31
C GLY A 217 11.36 12.46 9.82
N GLN A 218 10.72 13.56 10.23
CA GLN A 218 10.57 14.07 11.59
C GLN A 218 11.91 14.18 12.34
N GLU A 219 12.99 14.53 11.65
CA GLU A 219 14.28 14.82 12.25
C GLU A 219 14.16 15.93 13.33
N ASP A 220 14.85 15.74 14.45
CA ASP A 220 14.79 16.54 15.69
C ASP A 220 16.14 16.30 16.42
N ALA A 221 17.13 17.14 16.11
CA ALA A 221 18.52 16.91 16.46
C ALA A 221 18.79 17.06 17.97
N ASP A 222 18.11 18.00 18.64
CA ASP A 222 18.27 18.26 20.08
C ASP A 222 17.25 17.49 20.96
N GLY A 223 16.19 16.96 20.35
CA GLY A 223 15.16 16.15 21.01
C GLY A 223 14.19 16.96 21.87
N ASP A 224 14.00 18.26 21.60
CA ASP A 224 13.10 19.12 22.35
C ASP A 224 11.61 18.97 21.93
N GLY A 225 11.37 18.30 20.81
CA GLY A 225 10.05 18.02 20.23
C GLY A 225 9.58 19.02 19.17
N ILE A 226 10.43 19.97 18.77
CA ILE A 226 10.31 20.81 17.57
C ILE A 226 11.20 20.16 16.50
N GLY A 227 10.71 19.99 15.27
CA GLY A 227 11.51 19.38 14.21
C GLY A 227 12.52 20.33 13.60
N ASP A 228 13.62 19.80 13.07
CA ASP A 228 14.73 20.57 12.49
C ASP A 228 14.25 21.55 11.41
N ALA A 229 13.23 21.17 10.64
CA ALA A 229 12.68 21.97 9.54
C ALA A 229 11.96 23.26 9.98
N CYS A 230 11.56 23.35 11.25
CA CYS A 230 10.84 24.49 11.80
C CYS A 230 11.41 25.02 13.12
N ASP A 231 12.55 24.48 13.56
CA ASP A 231 13.30 25.01 14.69
C ASP A 231 14.13 26.25 14.29
N GLU A 232 14.25 27.21 15.21
CA GLU A 232 15.13 28.37 15.06
C GLU A 232 16.58 28.09 15.52
N ASP A 233 16.78 27.03 16.33
CA ASP A 233 18.04 26.59 16.96
C ASP A 233 18.04 25.05 17.05
N ALA A 234 18.21 24.38 15.89
CA ALA A 234 17.88 22.96 15.71
C ALA A 234 18.73 22.00 16.57
N ASP A 235 19.92 22.43 16.98
CA ASP A 235 20.81 21.64 17.83
C ASP A 235 20.82 22.07 19.31
N GLY A 236 20.10 23.15 19.64
CA GLY A 236 19.91 23.65 20.99
C GLY A 236 21.18 24.20 21.66
N ASP A 237 22.18 24.62 20.89
CA ASP A 237 23.44 25.16 21.41
C ASP A 237 23.35 26.64 21.83
N GLY A 238 22.26 27.31 21.46
CA GLY A 238 21.95 28.70 21.77
C GLY A 238 22.34 29.69 20.67
N ILE A 239 22.76 29.21 19.50
CA ILE A 239 23.09 29.99 18.31
C ILE A 239 22.01 29.70 17.26
N LEU A 240 21.34 30.76 16.78
CA LEU A 240 20.29 30.59 15.78
C LEU A 240 20.85 29.99 14.49
N ASN A 241 20.11 29.10 13.83
CA ASN A 241 20.51 28.41 12.59
C ASN A 241 21.12 29.35 11.53
N THR A 242 20.57 30.57 11.38
CA THR A 242 21.07 31.58 10.42
C THR A 242 22.46 32.17 10.73
N GLN A 243 22.98 31.94 11.92
CA GLN A 243 24.28 32.42 12.42
C GLN A 243 25.19 31.26 12.80
N ASP A 244 24.69 30.04 12.72
CA ASP A 244 25.37 28.82 13.12
C ASP A 244 26.02 28.17 11.89
N ASN A 245 27.32 27.89 11.99
CA ASN A 245 28.06 27.14 10.98
C ASN A 245 27.96 25.62 11.13
N CYS A 246 27.24 25.10 12.13
CA CYS A 246 26.92 23.68 12.31
C CYS A 246 25.50 23.46 12.82
N VAL A 247 24.51 23.87 12.03
CA VAL A 247 23.06 23.88 12.34
C VAL A 247 22.50 22.63 13.05
N LEU A 248 23.09 21.44 12.84
CA LEU A 248 22.61 20.17 13.39
C LEU A 248 23.55 19.56 14.44
N VAL A 249 24.65 20.23 14.81
CA VAL A 249 25.71 19.70 15.68
C VAL A 249 26.24 20.77 16.65
N PRO A 250 25.96 20.64 17.97
CA PRO A 250 26.23 21.70 18.94
C PRO A 250 27.69 22.16 18.98
N ASN A 251 27.94 23.45 18.70
CA ASN A 251 29.29 24.01 18.59
C ASN A 251 29.37 25.50 18.98
N VAL A 252 29.02 25.82 20.22
CA VAL A 252 29.07 27.17 20.84
C VAL A 252 30.36 27.99 20.58
N ASP A 253 31.50 27.36 20.28
CA ASP A 253 32.74 28.08 19.97
C ASP A 253 32.83 28.60 18.51
N GLN A 254 31.94 28.13 17.62
CA GLN A 254 31.80 28.48 16.20
C GLN A 254 33.12 28.45 15.45
N ARG A 255 34.03 27.55 15.89
CA ARG A 255 35.35 27.46 15.29
C ARG A 255 35.23 26.93 13.87
N ASN A 256 35.89 27.61 12.93
CA ASN A 256 36.00 27.22 11.53
C ASN A 256 37.41 27.63 11.06
N ILE A 257 38.29 26.65 10.82
CA ILE A 257 39.73 26.90 10.59
C ILE A 257 40.06 27.24 9.13
N ASP A 258 39.34 26.70 8.15
CA ASP A 258 39.57 26.98 6.74
C ASP A 258 38.69 28.11 6.19
N GLU A 259 37.66 28.53 6.93
CA GLU A 259 36.70 29.59 6.60
C GLU A 259 35.77 29.22 5.44
N ASP A 260 35.34 27.96 5.37
CA ASP A 260 34.27 27.51 4.49
C ASP A 260 32.88 27.71 5.16
N ASP A 261 31.78 27.16 4.63
CA ASP A 261 30.44 27.38 5.21
C ASP A 261 30.17 26.51 6.46
N PHE A 262 30.99 25.49 6.73
CA PHE A 262 30.82 24.51 7.81
C PHE A 262 31.83 24.72 8.95
N GLY A 263 31.38 24.56 10.20
CA GLY A 263 32.26 24.67 11.37
C GLY A 263 33.06 23.39 11.63
N ASP A 264 34.19 23.48 12.34
CA ASP A 264 35.09 22.37 12.72
C ASP A 264 34.38 21.16 13.38
N ALA A 265 33.17 21.37 13.91
CA ALA A 265 32.35 20.38 14.62
C ALA A 265 31.55 19.46 13.68
N CYS A 266 31.15 19.97 12.52
CA CYS A 266 30.34 19.28 11.52
C CYS A 266 31.03 19.16 10.16
N ASP A 267 32.17 19.82 9.98
CA ASP A 267 32.98 19.77 8.77
C ASP A 267 33.77 18.45 8.68
N ASN A 268 33.45 17.65 7.67
CA ASN A 268 34.10 16.38 7.36
C ASN A 268 35.50 16.53 6.73
N CYS A 269 35.90 17.76 6.36
CA CYS A 269 37.23 18.07 5.86
C CYS A 269 37.96 19.25 6.50
N ARG A 270 37.52 19.75 7.66
CA ARG A 270 38.14 20.71 8.60
C ARG A 270 39.18 21.71 8.08
N ALA A 271 40.31 21.24 7.54
CA ALA A 271 41.41 22.08 7.06
C ALA A 271 41.35 22.39 5.55
N VAL A 272 40.36 21.88 4.83
CA VAL A 272 40.20 22.01 3.38
C VAL A 272 38.75 22.35 3.07
N LYS A 273 38.52 23.52 2.45
CA LYS A 273 37.18 24.02 2.13
C LYS A 273 36.42 23.04 1.24
N ASN A 274 35.21 22.67 1.65
CA ASN A 274 34.31 21.81 0.88
C ASN A 274 32.84 22.07 1.27
N ASN A 275 32.28 23.17 0.76
CA ASN A 275 30.89 23.57 1.05
C ASN A 275 29.82 22.58 0.54
N ASP A 276 30.17 21.56 -0.22
CA ASP A 276 29.27 20.47 -0.60
C ASP A 276 29.26 19.32 0.41
N GLN A 277 30.25 19.27 1.32
CA GLN A 277 30.45 18.24 2.34
C GLN A 277 30.33 16.81 1.78
N LYS A 278 30.67 16.62 0.51
CA LYS A 278 30.50 15.34 -0.16
C LYS A 278 31.41 14.28 0.47
N ASP A 279 30.84 13.10 0.72
CA ASP A 279 31.48 11.94 1.34
C ASP A 279 30.95 10.70 0.61
N THR A 280 31.72 10.21 -0.37
CA THR A 280 31.29 9.19 -1.33
C THR A 280 31.16 7.79 -0.71
N ASP A 281 32.01 7.41 0.24
CA ASP A 281 31.98 6.10 0.90
C ASP A 281 31.36 6.11 2.32
N VAL A 282 30.98 7.30 2.81
CA VAL A 282 30.30 7.54 4.08
C VAL A 282 31.17 7.13 5.30
N ASP A 283 32.49 7.31 5.18
CA ASP A 283 33.44 7.01 6.26
C ASP A 283 33.71 8.19 7.22
N LYS A 284 33.09 9.36 6.93
CA LYS A 284 33.19 10.67 7.62
C LYS A 284 34.40 11.51 7.25
N PHE A 285 35.19 11.10 6.28
CA PHE A 285 36.17 11.96 5.63
C PHE A 285 35.58 12.44 4.31
N GLY A 286 35.48 13.75 4.13
CA GLY A 286 34.95 14.28 2.87
C GLY A 286 35.89 14.01 1.69
N ASP A 287 35.31 13.97 0.49
CA ASP A 287 36.01 13.70 -0.78
C ASP A 287 37.27 14.57 -0.97
N GLU A 288 37.25 15.83 -0.49
CA GLU A 288 38.34 16.80 -0.68
C GLU A 288 39.59 16.54 0.20
N CYS A 289 39.44 15.77 1.28
CA CYS A 289 40.52 15.49 2.21
C CYS A 289 40.80 13.99 2.40
N ASP A 290 39.97 13.13 1.83
CA ASP A 290 40.17 11.69 1.82
C ASP A 290 41.18 11.25 0.73
N GLU A 291 42.01 10.27 1.06
CA GLU A 291 43.01 9.68 0.17
C GLU A 291 42.46 8.50 -0.67
N ASP A 292 41.26 8.01 -0.35
CA ASP A 292 40.60 6.82 -0.92
C ASP A 292 39.06 7.00 -0.92
N ILE A 293 38.54 7.93 -1.74
CA ILE A 293 37.18 8.48 -1.58
C ILE A 293 36.04 7.48 -1.78
N ASP A 294 36.30 6.31 -2.38
CA ASP A 294 35.29 5.26 -2.57
C ASP A 294 35.52 4.04 -1.66
N GLY A 295 36.55 4.08 -0.81
CA GLY A 295 36.80 3.07 0.22
C GLY A 295 37.14 1.68 -0.31
N ASP A 296 37.54 1.54 -1.58
CA ASP A 296 37.84 0.24 -2.20
C ASP A 296 39.23 -0.31 -1.83
N GLY A 297 40.06 0.52 -1.18
CA GLY A 297 41.41 0.21 -0.73
C GLY A 297 42.52 0.61 -1.72
N ILE A 298 42.19 1.28 -2.82
CA ILE A 298 43.11 1.80 -3.84
C ILE A 298 43.16 3.33 -3.74
N PRO A 299 44.29 3.92 -3.32
CA PRO A 299 44.37 5.38 -3.17
C PRO A 299 44.04 6.14 -4.46
N ASN A 300 43.36 7.30 -4.34
CA ASN A 300 42.84 8.16 -5.43
C ASN A 300 43.79 8.42 -6.62
N HIS A 301 45.11 8.38 -6.39
CA HIS A 301 46.13 8.67 -7.40
C HIS A 301 46.58 7.43 -8.20
N LEU A 302 46.22 6.23 -7.73
CA LEU A 302 46.46 4.95 -8.38
C LEU A 302 45.18 4.33 -8.93
N ASP A 303 44.04 4.83 -8.49
CA ASP A 303 42.72 4.35 -8.84
C ASP A 303 42.26 4.87 -10.22
N ASN A 304 41.82 3.93 -11.07
CA ASN A 304 41.22 4.21 -12.38
C ASN A 304 39.70 4.51 -12.32
N CYS A 305 39.06 4.36 -11.16
CA CYS A 305 37.67 4.72 -10.89
C CYS A 305 37.49 5.36 -9.51
N LYS A 306 38.21 6.44 -9.26
CA LYS A 306 38.23 7.19 -7.98
C LYS A 306 36.94 7.29 -7.17
N ARG A 307 35.75 7.29 -7.78
CA ARG A 307 34.46 7.51 -7.10
C ARG A 307 33.56 6.28 -7.08
N VAL A 308 34.01 5.15 -7.63
CA VAL A 308 33.20 3.95 -7.84
C VAL A 308 34.04 2.74 -7.44
N PRO A 309 33.68 2.06 -6.33
CA PRO A 309 34.53 1.02 -5.77
C PRO A 309 34.85 -0.09 -6.76
N ASN A 310 36.12 -0.27 -7.10
CA ASN A 310 36.56 -1.26 -8.08
C ASN A 310 37.94 -1.84 -7.76
N ALA A 311 38.03 -2.55 -6.64
CA ALA A 311 39.29 -3.12 -6.14
C ALA A 311 40.04 -4.05 -7.13
N ASP A 312 39.39 -4.52 -8.20
CA ASP A 312 40.01 -5.30 -9.26
C ASP A 312 40.75 -4.46 -10.33
N GLN A 313 40.46 -3.16 -10.40
CA GLN A 313 41.05 -2.15 -11.29
C GLN A 313 41.07 -2.61 -12.75
N ILE A 314 40.02 -3.31 -13.19
CA ILE A 314 39.90 -3.76 -14.57
C ILE A 314 39.71 -2.52 -15.48
N ASP A 315 40.50 -2.46 -16.55
CA ASP A 315 40.43 -1.46 -17.62
C ASP A 315 40.59 -2.20 -18.94
N ARG A 316 39.46 -2.49 -19.61
CA ARG A 316 39.40 -3.41 -20.75
C ARG A 316 39.92 -2.82 -22.03
N ASP A 317 39.66 -1.54 -22.26
CA ASP A 317 39.99 -0.88 -23.52
C ASP A 317 41.29 -0.04 -23.44
N GLY A 318 41.83 0.14 -22.24
CA GLY A 318 43.13 0.72 -21.95
C GLY A 318 43.14 2.25 -22.00
N ASP A 319 42.00 2.89 -21.78
CA ASP A 319 41.85 4.34 -21.81
C ASP A 319 42.18 5.05 -20.47
N LYS A 320 42.40 4.23 -19.42
CA LYS A 320 42.69 4.58 -18.01
C LYS A 320 41.49 4.93 -17.14
N VAL A 321 40.28 4.72 -17.64
CA VAL A 321 39.05 4.71 -16.87
C VAL A 321 38.71 3.24 -16.64
N GLY A 322 38.42 2.85 -15.39
CA GLY A 322 38.12 1.46 -15.09
C GLY A 322 36.72 1.05 -15.55
N ASP A 323 36.52 -0.23 -15.86
CA ASP A 323 35.25 -0.76 -16.37
C ASP A 323 34.04 -0.42 -15.47
N ALA A 324 34.25 -0.21 -14.17
CA ALA A 324 33.20 0.08 -13.19
C ALA A 324 32.62 1.51 -13.31
N CYS A 325 33.42 2.46 -13.80
CA CYS A 325 33.04 3.87 -13.95
C CYS A 325 33.19 4.39 -15.38
N ASP A 326 33.57 3.51 -16.31
CA ASP A 326 33.70 3.84 -17.72
C ASP A 326 32.32 3.81 -18.40
N SER A 327 31.91 4.97 -18.90
CA SER A 327 30.69 5.14 -19.69
C SER A 327 30.75 4.40 -21.04
N CYS A 328 31.93 3.98 -21.50
CA CYS A 328 32.15 3.16 -22.70
C CYS A 328 33.19 2.03 -22.50
N PRO A 329 32.90 0.96 -21.73
CA PRO A 329 33.85 -0.10 -21.33
C PRO A 329 34.55 -0.92 -22.43
N TYR A 330 34.27 -0.60 -23.70
CA TYR A 330 34.79 -1.29 -24.88
C TYR A 330 35.36 -0.31 -25.93
N VAL A 331 35.29 1.01 -25.72
CA VAL A 331 35.65 2.05 -26.69
C VAL A 331 36.40 3.17 -25.99
N PRO A 332 37.72 3.34 -26.23
CA PRO A 332 38.53 4.27 -25.47
C PRO A 332 38.02 5.72 -25.51
N ASN A 333 37.69 6.27 -24.34
CA ASN A 333 37.11 7.60 -24.15
C ASN A 333 37.61 8.26 -22.84
N PRO A 334 38.91 8.59 -22.72
CA PRO A 334 39.50 9.06 -21.44
C PRO A 334 38.88 10.32 -20.83
N GLU A 335 38.14 11.09 -21.64
CA GLU A 335 37.50 12.34 -21.21
C GLU A 335 36.06 12.11 -20.67
N GLN A 336 35.51 10.91 -20.83
CA GLN A 336 34.18 10.50 -20.32
C GLN A 336 33.09 11.53 -20.61
N THR A 337 33.10 12.08 -21.83
CA THR A 337 32.08 13.06 -22.24
C THR A 337 30.76 12.36 -22.50
N ASP A 338 29.70 12.91 -21.91
CA ASP A 338 28.31 12.47 -22.02
C ASP A 338 27.47 13.75 -22.17
N VAL A 339 27.14 14.11 -23.41
CA VAL A 339 26.50 15.40 -23.73
C VAL A 339 25.02 15.42 -23.38
N ASP A 340 24.32 14.29 -23.55
CA ASP A 340 22.89 14.16 -23.28
C ASP A 340 22.58 13.54 -21.92
N ASN A 341 23.57 13.24 -21.09
CA ASN A 341 23.45 12.84 -19.69
C ASN A 341 22.67 11.53 -19.49
N ASP A 342 22.80 10.58 -20.42
CA ASP A 342 22.14 9.28 -20.40
C ASP A 342 23.00 8.16 -19.75
N LEU A 343 24.20 8.50 -19.26
CA LEU A 343 25.22 7.60 -18.69
C LEU A 343 25.98 6.75 -19.73
N ILE A 344 25.80 7.04 -21.02
CA ILE A 344 26.52 6.42 -22.14
C ILE A 344 27.44 7.48 -22.75
N GLY A 345 28.74 7.20 -22.80
CA GLY A 345 29.69 8.17 -23.32
C GLY A 345 29.53 8.40 -24.83
N ASP A 346 29.75 9.63 -25.29
CA ASP A 346 29.60 10.03 -26.70
C ASP A 346 30.27 9.07 -27.71
N PRO A 347 31.44 8.44 -27.42
CA PRO A 347 32.09 7.55 -28.38
C PRO A 347 31.37 6.22 -28.62
N CYS A 348 30.52 5.79 -27.70
CA CYS A 348 29.74 4.55 -27.79
C CYS A 348 28.23 4.78 -27.80
N ASP A 349 27.79 6.02 -27.57
CA ASP A 349 26.41 6.44 -27.77
C ASP A 349 26.07 6.48 -29.28
N THR A 350 25.06 5.71 -29.64
CA THR A 350 24.52 5.61 -30.99
C THR A 350 23.17 6.28 -31.13
N ASN A 351 22.54 6.64 -30.01
CA ASN A 351 21.22 7.23 -29.94
C ASN A 351 20.16 6.42 -30.72
N LYS A 352 20.42 5.12 -30.92
CA LYS A 352 19.59 4.20 -31.70
C LYS A 352 18.88 3.26 -30.73
N ASP A 353 17.67 3.65 -30.38
CA ASP A 353 16.73 2.93 -29.55
C ASP A 353 15.50 2.61 -30.41
N SER A 354 15.30 1.33 -30.70
CA SER A 354 14.29 0.85 -31.66
C SER A 354 12.88 0.78 -31.09
N ASP A 355 12.73 0.56 -29.77
CA ASP A 355 11.43 0.45 -29.12
C ASP A 355 11.06 1.68 -28.27
N GLY A 356 12.01 2.56 -28.00
CA GLY A 356 11.84 3.87 -27.39
C GLY A 356 11.86 3.87 -25.87
N ASP A 357 12.42 2.85 -25.23
CA ASP A 357 12.41 2.67 -23.78
C ASP A 357 13.53 3.44 -23.05
N GLY A 358 14.51 3.98 -23.77
CA GLY A 358 15.63 4.77 -23.26
C GLY A 358 16.97 4.03 -23.26
N HIS A 359 16.99 2.73 -23.58
CA HIS A 359 18.22 1.98 -23.75
C HIS A 359 18.53 1.83 -25.24
N GLN A 360 19.76 2.17 -25.64
CA GLN A 360 20.15 1.96 -27.03
C GLN A 360 20.23 0.46 -27.36
N ASP A 361 19.89 0.07 -28.61
CA ASP A 361 19.79 -1.32 -29.07
C ASP A 361 21.03 -2.20 -28.76
N SER A 362 22.20 -1.59 -28.55
CA SER A 362 23.45 -2.29 -28.28
C SER A 362 23.71 -2.59 -26.80
N ARG A 363 22.94 -1.97 -25.90
CA ARG A 363 22.98 -2.15 -24.45
C ARG A 363 21.65 -2.64 -23.87
N ASP A 364 20.62 -2.68 -24.69
CA ASP A 364 19.31 -3.19 -24.33
C ASP A 364 19.29 -4.73 -24.36
N ASN A 365 18.88 -5.34 -23.25
CA ASN A 365 18.70 -6.80 -23.12
C ASN A 365 17.41 -7.30 -23.82
N CYS A 366 16.52 -6.39 -24.24
CA CYS A 366 15.34 -6.64 -25.06
C CYS A 366 15.12 -5.59 -26.19
N PRO A 367 15.98 -5.51 -27.23
CA PRO A 367 15.99 -4.43 -28.25
C PRO A 367 14.73 -4.16 -29.10
N ALA A 368 13.63 -4.89 -28.87
CA ALA A 368 12.37 -4.75 -29.58
C ALA A 368 11.15 -4.74 -28.64
N VAL A 369 11.35 -4.86 -27.33
CA VAL A 369 10.31 -4.92 -26.31
C VAL A 369 10.68 -3.95 -25.20
N ILE A 370 9.82 -2.96 -25.00
CA ILE A 370 9.99 -1.88 -24.04
C ILE A 370 10.21 -2.46 -22.63
N ASN A 371 11.38 -2.22 -22.03
CA ASN A 371 11.69 -2.66 -20.69
C ASN A 371 12.73 -1.75 -20.03
N SER A 372 12.36 -0.48 -19.79
CA SER A 372 13.28 0.51 -19.23
C SER A 372 13.95 0.11 -17.91
N SER A 373 13.35 -0.81 -17.13
CA SER A 373 13.95 -1.37 -15.92
C SER A 373 15.11 -2.34 -16.18
N GLN A 374 15.22 -2.90 -17.39
CA GLN A 374 16.24 -3.88 -17.80
C GLN A 374 16.38 -5.09 -16.86
N LEU A 375 15.28 -5.48 -16.20
CA LEU A 375 15.26 -6.64 -15.31
C LEU A 375 15.67 -7.90 -16.08
N ASP A 376 16.58 -8.68 -15.48
CA ASP A 376 17.14 -9.94 -15.99
C ASP A 376 17.37 -10.84 -14.77
N THR A 377 16.30 -11.53 -14.36
CA THR A 377 16.20 -12.22 -13.07
C THR A 377 17.20 -13.38 -12.94
N ASP A 378 17.39 -14.16 -14.00
CA ASP A 378 18.33 -15.28 -14.03
C ASP A 378 19.76 -14.92 -14.51
N LYS A 379 19.94 -13.70 -15.03
CA LYS A 379 21.22 -13.15 -15.51
C LYS A 379 21.79 -13.87 -16.72
N ASP A 380 20.92 -14.37 -17.61
CA ASP A 380 21.32 -15.02 -18.86
C ASP A 380 21.63 -14.03 -20.00
N GLY A 381 21.28 -12.74 -19.80
CA GLY A 381 21.53 -11.64 -20.71
C GLY A 381 20.36 -11.31 -21.65
N LYS A 382 19.20 -11.92 -21.48
CA LYS A 382 17.92 -11.40 -21.98
C LYS A 382 17.14 -10.80 -20.82
N GLY A 383 16.35 -9.76 -21.09
CA GLY A 383 15.47 -9.22 -20.07
C GLY A 383 14.17 -10.01 -19.93
N ASP A 384 13.58 -9.97 -18.73
CA ASP A 384 12.37 -10.70 -18.36
C ASP A 384 11.20 -10.43 -19.34
N GLU A 385 11.02 -9.18 -19.80
CA GLU A 385 9.95 -8.82 -20.74
C GLU A 385 10.06 -9.49 -22.13
N CYS A 386 11.23 -10.02 -22.48
CA CYS A 386 11.45 -10.76 -23.72
C CYS A 386 12.03 -12.17 -23.52
N ASP A 387 12.12 -12.65 -22.28
CA ASP A 387 12.31 -14.05 -21.98
C ASP A 387 10.96 -14.76 -21.80
N ASP A 388 10.96 -16.08 -22.00
CA ASP A 388 9.79 -16.93 -21.80
C ASP A 388 9.91 -17.76 -20.50
N ASP A 389 11.02 -17.63 -19.75
CA ASP A 389 11.43 -18.43 -18.58
C ASP A 389 12.38 -17.59 -17.69
N ASP A 390 11.84 -16.62 -16.94
CA ASP A 390 12.58 -15.55 -16.23
C ASP A 390 13.57 -16.06 -15.14
N ASP A 391 13.33 -17.25 -14.59
CA ASP A 391 14.16 -17.84 -13.53
C ASP A 391 14.95 -19.09 -13.99
N ASN A 392 14.83 -19.44 -15.28
CA ASN A 392 15.51 -20.55 -15.94
C ASN A 392 15.31 -21.92 -15.24
N ASP A 393 14.16 -22.14 -14.60
CA ASP A 393 13.84 -23.38 -13.90
C ASP A 393 13.32 -24.50 -14.84
N GLY A 394 12.94 -24.12 -16.07
CA GLY A 394 12.43 -24.98 -17.14
C GLY A 394 10.90 -25.02 -17.27
N ILE A 395 10.17 -24.20 -16.51
CA ILE A 395 8.73 -23.95 -16.62
C ILE A 395 8.52 -22.55 -17.22
N PRO A 396 7.93 -22.43 -18.43
CA PRO A 396 7.73 -21.11 -19.03
C PRO A 396 6.67 -20.26 -18.29
N ASP A 397 6.88 -18.94 -18.23
CA ASP A 397 6.09 -18.02 -17.39
C ASP A 397 4.60 -18.06 -17.74
N LEU A 398 4.29 -18.01 -19.03
CA LEU A 398 2.90 -17.92 -19.53
C LEU A 398 2.46 -19.13 -20.35
N LEU A 399 3.39 -19.85 -20.97
CA LEU A 399 3.09 -20.88 -21.96
C LEU A 399 3.19 -22.30 -21.39
N PRO A 400 2.38 -23.26 -21.86
CA PRO A 400 2.48 -24.65 -21.42
C PRO A 400 3.89 -25.25 -21.65
N PRO A 401 4.49 -25.96 -20.68
CA PRO A 401 3.88 -26.60 -19.51
C PRO A 401 3.51 -25.70 -18.31
N GLY A 402 3.82 -24.39 -18.35
CA GLY A 402 3.35 -23.39 -17.39
C GLY A 402 1.84 -23.10 -17.47
N PRO A 403 1.37 -21.98 -16.89
CA PRO A 403 2.16 -20.85 -16.38
C PRO A 403 2.96 -21.19 -15.11
N ASP A 404 4.08 -20.50 -14.92
CA ASP A 404 4.87 -20.58 -13.70
C ASP A 404 4.14 -19.89 -12.54
N ASN A 405 4.02 -20.56 -11.40
CA ASN A 405 3.42 -19.99 -10.19
C ASN A 405 4.39 -19.20 -9.30
N CYS A 406 5.69 -19.20 -9.60
CA CYS A 406 6.74 -18.36 -9.02
C CYS A 406 7.72 -17.88 -10.09
N ARG A 407 7.26 -17.03 -11.00
CA ARG A 407 8.01 -16.52 -12.17
C ARG A 407 9.48 -16.13 -11.91
N LEU A 408 9.78 -15.58 -10.73
CA LEU A 408 11.09 -15.02 -10.41
C LEU A 408 11.93 -15.91 -9.47
N ILE A 409 11.41 -17.05 -9.01
CA ILE A 409 12.07 -17.92 -8.04
C ILE A 409 12.05 -19.39 -8.50
N PRO A 410 13.23 -19.98 -8.81
CA PRO A 410 13.30 -21.32 -9.38
C PRO A 410 12.60 -22.38 -8.56
N ASN A 411 11.52 -22.94 -9.10
CA ASN A 411 10.70 -23.95 -8.42
C ASN A 411 10.13 -25.04 -9.38
N PRO A 412 10.96 -25.91 -9.98
CA PRO A 412 10.55 -26.81 -11.09
C PRO A 412 9.44 -27.83 -10.78
N LEU A 413 9.05 -27.94 -9.50
CA LEU A 413 7.99 -28.82 -9.01
C LEU A 413 6.64 -28.11 -8.86
N GLN A 414 6.60 -26.78 -8.94
CA GLN A 414 5.39 -25.94 -8.93
C GLN A 414 4.49 -26.28 -7.73
N GLU A 415 5.09 -26.37 -6.54
CA GLU A 415 4.35 -26.71 -5.32
C GLU A 415 3.48 -25.53 -4.89
N ASP A 416 2.17 -25.73 -4.88
CA ASP A 416 1.14 -24.79 -4.41
C ASP A 416 0.16 -25.57 -3.52
N SER A 417 0.21 -25.32 -2.21
CA SER A 417 -0.48 -26.13 -1.20
C SER A 417 -1.94 -25.72 -0.98
N ASP A 418 -2.29 -24.45 -1.19
CA ASP A 418 -3.63 -23.91 -0.95
C ASP A 418 -4.41 -23.58 -2.23
N GLY A 419 -3.74 -23.62 -3.39
CA GLY A 419 -4.33 -23.62 -4.72
C GLY A 419 -4.73 -22.23 -5.18
N ASP A 420 -4.06 -21.18 -4.71
CA ASP A 420 -4.39 -19.80 -5.04
C ASP A 420 -3.74 -19.31 -6.35
N GLY A 421 -2.79 -20.09 -6.89
CA GLY A 421 -2.07 -19.81 -8.13
C GLY A 421 -0.70 -19.18 -7.94
N VAL A 422 -0.28 -18.90 -6.70
CA VAL A 422 1.08 -18.51 -6.32
C VAL A 422 1.78 -19.75 -5.72
N GLY A 423 3.06 -19.95 -6.00
CA GLY A 423 3.79 -21.08 -5.46
C GLY A 423 4.24 -20.85 -4.02
N ASN A 424 4.30 -21.93 -3.22
CA ASN A 424 4.60 -21.85 -1.79
C ASN A 424 5.93 -21.15 -1.44
N ILE A 425 6.87 -21.07 -2.39
CA ILE A 425 8.20 -20.48 -2.17
C ILE A 425 8.21 -18.96 -2.34
N CYS A 426 7.31 -18.41 -3.17
CA CYS A 426 7.20 -16.98 -3.50
C CYS A 426 5.93 -16.34 -2.90
N GLU A 427 5.32 -17.00 -1.92
CA GLU A 427 3.98 -16.68 -1.39
C GLU A 427 3.87 -15.27 -0.79
N THR A 428 4.93 -14.77 -0.15
CA THR A 428 4.91 -13.51 0.62
C THR A 428 5.98 -12.51 0.19
N ASP A 429 6.82 -12.94 -0.74
CA ASP A 429 8.04 -12.27 -1.23
C ASP A 429 8.27 -12.86 -2.63
N PHE A 430 7.69 -12.20 -3.62
CA PHE A 430 7.55 -12.77 -4.97
C PHE A 430 8.85 -12.71 -5.78
N ASP A 431 9.72 -11.74 -5.53
CA ASP A 431 11.01 -11.55 -6.21
C ASP A 431 12.24 -11.95 -5.36
N ASN A 432 12.02 -12.42 -4.12
CA ASN A 432 13.03 -12.95 -3.22
C ASN A 432 14.08 -11.91 -2.78
N ASP A 433 13.67 -10.67 -2.63
CA ASP A 433 14.52 -9.55 -2.22
C ASP A 433 14.58 -9.34 -0.70
N THR A 434 13.90 -10.21 0.06
CA THR A 434 13.73 -10.24 1.53
C THR A 434 12.70 -9.27 2.11
N ILE A 435 12.11 -8.42 1.28
CA ILE A 435 11.05 -7.49 1.62
C ILE A 435 9.71 -8.12 1.23
N VAL A 436 8.72 -8.01 2.11
CA VAL A 436 7.42 -8.64 1.85
C VAL A 436 6.60 -7.79 0.88
N ASP A 437 5.86 -8.42 -0.03
CA ASP A 437 5.04 -7.79 -1.08
C ASP A 437 4.13 -6.64 -0.60
N THR A 438 3.71 -6.69 0.66
CA THR A 438 2.82 -5.67 1.26
C THR A 438 3.51 -4.35 1.56
N ILE A 439 4.83 -4.34 1.76
CA ILE A 439 5.61 -3.12 2.03
C ILE A 439 6.62 -2.82 0.93
N ASP A 440 6.82 -3.75 0.00
CA ASP A 440 7.63 -3.58 -1.17
C ASP A 440 6.93 -2.68 -2.21
N VAL A 441 7.68 -1.71 -2.73
CA VAL A 441 7.23 -0.80 -3.77
C VAL A 441 7.23 -1.45 -5.16
N CYS A 442 8.03 -2.50 -5.37
CA CYS A 442 8.09 -3.23 -6.62
C CYS A 442 8.19 -4.75 -6.39
N PRO A 443 7.09 -5.43 -5.99
CA PRO A 443 7.07 -6.88 -5.67
C PRO A 443 7.40 -7.85 -6.82
N GLU A 444 7.83 -7.35 -7.98
CA GLU A 444 8.27 -8.17 -9.10
C GLU A 444 9.65 -7.70 -9.60
N ASN A 445 10.43 -7.02 -8.74
CA ASN A 445 11.73 -6.49 -9.09
C ASN A 445 12.62 -6.43 -7.85
N ALA A 446 13.47 -7.46 -7.73
CA ALA A 446 14.35 -7.64 -6.58
C ALA A 446 15.41 -6.55 -6.38
N GLU A 447 15.59 -5.65 -7.35
CA GLU A 447 16.52 -4.53 -7.26
C GLU A 447 15.88 -3.29 -6.60
N VAL A 448 14.55 -3.25 -6.42
CA VAL A 448 13.80 -2.04 -6.01
C VAL A 448 12.84 -2.32 -4.86
N THR A 449 13.36 -2.28 -3.64
CA THR A 449 12.61 -2.59 -2.41
C THR A 449 11.76 -1.43 -1.85
N LEU A 450 12.26 -0.19 -1.93
CA LEU A 450 11.68 0.99 -1.28
C LEU A 450 11.85 2.23 -2.15
N THR A 451 11.09 3.28 -1.85
CA THR A 451 11.34 4.60 -2.43
C THR A 451 12.62 5.19 -1.85
N ASP A 452 13.60 5.45 -2.70
CA ASP A 452 14.90 5.98 -2.31
C ASP A 452 15.50 6.89 -3.39
N PHE A 453 15.74 8.15 -3.04
CA PHE A 453 16.43 9.15 -3.86
C PHE A 453 17.75 9.62 -3.22
N ARG A 454 18.34 8.86 -2.28
CA ARG A 454 19.66 9.21 -1.70
C ARG A 454 20.76 9.25 -2.76
N GLU A 455 20.71 8.30 -3.68
CA GLU A 455 21.56 8.31 -4.88
C GLU A 455 20.77 8.88 -6.05
N TYR A 456 21.29 9.97 -6.62
CA TYR A 456 20.68 10.66 -7.74
C TYR A 456 21.75 11.25 -8.66
N GLN A 457 21.37 11.41 -9.93
CA GLN A 457 22.10 12.18 -10.91
C GLN A 457 21.61 13.62 -10.89
N THR A 458 22.54 14.58 -10.77
CA THR A 458 22.22 16.00 -10.97
C THR A 458 22.39 16.34 -12.44
N VAL A 459 21.33 16.83 -13.09
CA VAL A 459 21.36 17.22 -14.51
C VAL A 459 21.14 18.72 -14.62
N VAL A 460 22.10 19.42 -15.23
CA VAL A 460 22.03 20.87 -15.46
C VAL A 460 21.51 21.13 -16.87
N LEU A 461 20.40 21.86 -16.99
CA LEU A 461 19.70 22.06 -18.27
C LEU A 461 20.12 23.34 -19.01
N ASP A 462 20.94 24.20 -18.40
CA ASP A 462 21.58 25.37 -19.04
C ASP A 462 23.05 25.56 -18.59
N PRO A 463 23.97 24.66 -19.00
CA PRO A 463 25.36 24.69 -18.53
C PRO A 463 26.16 25.92 -18.99
N GLU A 464 25.69 26.65 -20.00
CA GLU A 464 26.33 27.85 -20.55
C GLU A 464 25.74 29.16 -20.01
N GLY A 465 24.82 29.10 -19.04
CA GLY A 465 24.07 30.25 -18.51
C GLY A 465 24.93 31.30 -17.78
N ASP A 466 24.48 32.56 -17.83
CA ASP A 466 25.16 33.70 -17.20
C ASP A 466 24.95 33.78 -15.67
N ALA A 467 23.98 33.04 -15.11
CA ALA A 467 23.67 33.03 -13.67
C ALA A 467 24.52 32.01 -12.91
N GLN A 468 24.76 30.83 -13.49
CA GLN A 468 25.61 29.72 -13.06
C GLN A 468 25.59 29.47 -11.54
N ILE A 469 24.38 29.37 -11.00
CA ILE A 469 24.13 28.85 -9.66
C ILE A 469 23.44 27.50 -9.86
N ASP A 470 24.18 26.43 -9.59
CA ASP A 470 23.63 25.07 -9.63
C ASP A 470 22.65 24.85 -8.48
N PRO A 471 21.64 23.98 -8.66
CA PRO A 471 20.74 23.62 -7.58
C PRO A 471 21.50 22.88 -6.47
N ASN A 472 21.25 23.26 -5.23
CA ASN A 472 21.69 22.53 -4.06
C ASN A 472 20.53 21.63 -3.61
N TRP A 473 20.76 20.32 -3.60
CA TRP A 473 19.78 19.30 -3.21
C TRP A 473 20.17 18.71 -1.86
N VAL A 474 19.23 18.69 -0.92
CA VAL A 474 19.38 18.05 0.38
C VAL A 474 18.39 16.91 0.46
N VAL A 475 18.86 15.70 0.74
CA VAL A 475 18.02 14.50 0.82
C VAL A 475 17.79 14.12 2.29
N LEU A 476 16.52 14.05 2.69
CA LEU A 476 16.06 13.73 4.04
C LEU A 476 15.17 12.48 4.02
N ASN A 477 14.69 12.04 5.19
CA ASN A 477 13.79 10.89 5.32
C ASN A 477 14.27 9.64 4.56
N GLN A 478 15.57 9.34 4.64
CA GLN A 478 16.22 8.23 3.93
C GLN A 478 15.88 8.17 2.42
N GLY A 479 15.88 9.30 1.71
CA GLY A 479 15.62 9.32 0.27
C GLY A 479 14.18 9.59 -0.12
N ARG A 480 13.31 9.89 0.85
CA ARG A 480 11.87 10.12 0.61
C ARG A 480 11.46 11.58 0.74
N GLU A 481 12.43 12.45 0.97
CA GLU A 481 12.25 13.88 0.99
C GLU A 481 13.46 14.56 0.36
N ILE A 482 13.20 15.53 -0.51
CA ILE A 482 14.24 16.33 -1.16
C ILE A 482 13.90 17.80 -0.91
N VAL A 483 14.90 18.58 -0.52
CA VAL A 483 14.80 20.02 -0.36
C VAL A 483 15.79 20.68 -1.32
N GLN A 484 15.35 21.71 -2.03
CA GLN A 484 16.20 22.54 -2.88
C GLN A 484 16.25 23.95 -2.29
N THR A 485 17.45 24.48 -2.05
CA THR A 485 17.66 25.68 -1.23
C THR A 485 18.05 26.93 -2.02
N MET A 486 18.47 26.79 -3.28
CA MET A 486 19.08 27.86 -4.06
C MET A 486 18.17 28.38 -5.18
N ASN A 487 18.12 29.70 -5.36
CA ASN A 487 17.58 30.23 -6.61
C ASN A 487 18.58 29.92 -7.74
N SER A 488 18.27 28.90 -8.53
CA SER A 488 19.22 28.19 -9.40
C SER A 488 18.79 28.15 -10.86
N ASP A 489 19.75 27.85 -11.73
CA ASP A 489 19.52 27.47 -13.12
C ASP A 489 18.62 26.22 -13.22
N PRO A 490 17.96 25.96 -14.36
CA PRO A 490 17.07 24.82 -14.49
C PRO A 490 17.85 23.53 -14.28
N GLY A 491 17.37 22.70 -13.35
CA GLY A 491 18.07 21.49 -12.97
C GLY A 491 17.14 20.38 -12.52
N LEU A 492 17.68 19.17 -12.57
CA LEU A 492 17.00 17.93 -12.19
C LEU A 492 17.84 17.20 -11.15
N ALA A 493 17.16 16.60 -10.17
CA ALA A 493 17.70 15.48 -9.41
C ALA A 493 16.94 14.22 -9.82
N VAL A 494 17.63 13.30 -10.48
CA VAL A 494 17.06 12.10 -11.12
C VAL A 494 17.55 10.86 -10.38
N GLY A 495 16.64 10.07 -9.81
CA GLY A 495 17.01 8.78 -9.21
C GLY A 495 17.53 7.82 -10.28
N TYR A 496 18.37 6.85 -9.90
CA TYR A 496 18.95 5.89 -10.86
C TYR A 496 17.98 4.81 -11.30
N THR A 497 17.02 4.44 -10.45
CA THR A 497 16.02 3.42 -10.77
C THR A 497 15.14 3.84 -11.95
N ALA A 498 15.03 2.95 -12.94
CA ALA A 498 14.19 3.10 -14.12
C ALA A 498 12.93 2.21 -14.03
N PHE A 499 11.85 2.66 -14.66
CA PHE A 499 10.54 2.01 -14.56
C PHE A 499 9.89 1.84 -15.94
N SER A 500 9.33 0.66 -16.17
CA SER A 500 8.50 0.34 -17.34
C SER A 500 7.04 0.77 -17.15
N GLY A 501 6.53 0.78 -15.91
CA GLY A 501 5.23 1.31 -15.53
C GLY A 501 5.22 1.72 -14.07
N VAL A 502 4.71 2.91 -13.78
CA VAL A 502 4.92 3.53 -12.47
C VAL A 502 3.75 4.39 -12.01
N ASP A 503 3.46 4.30 -10.72
CA ASP A 503 2.71 5.31 -9.98
C ASP A 503 3.70 6.09 -9.11
N PHE A 504 3.69 7.43 -9.21
CA PHE A 504 4.62 8.29 -8.47
C PHE A 504 3.87 9.43 -7.81
N GLU A 505 4.03 9.60 -6.51
CA GLU A 505 3.36 10.62 -5.71
C GLU A 505 4.31 11.28 -4.73
N GLY A 506 3.95 12.48 -4.30
CA GLY A 506 4.73 13.27 -3.38
C GLY A 506 4.02 14.55 -2.98
N THR A 507 4.59 15.22 -1.99
CA THR A 507 4.09 16.48 -1.45
C THR A 507 4.98 17.61 -1.91
N PHE A 508 4.40 18.54 -2.65
CA PHE A 508 5.02 19.77 -3.14
C PHE A 508 4.70 20.92 -2.19
N HIS A 509 5.74 21.60 -1.71
CA HIS A 509 5.62 22.76 -0.84
C HIS A 509 6.75 23.76 -1.12
N VAL A 510 6.44 25.06 -1.16
CA VAL A 510 7.45 26.12 -1.28
C VAL A 510 7.49 26.87 0.06
N ASN A 511 8.55 26.67 0.84
CA ASN A 511 8.64 27.16 2.23
C ASN A 511 9.14 28.62 2.33
N THR A 512 8.86 29.42 1.31
CA THR A 512 9.19 30.84 1.27
C THR A 512 8.03 31.66 0.69
N VAL A 513 8.14 32.98 0.85
CA VAL A 513 7.30 33.99 0.19
C VAL A 513 8.09 34.77 -0.86
N THR A 514 9.34 34.37 -1.09
CA THR A 514 10.24 34.94 -2.09
C THR A 514 10.17 34.13 -3.37
N ASP A 515 10.31 34.85 -4.48
CA ASP A 515 10.20 34.33 -5.84
C ASP A 515 8.79 33.81 -6.21
N ASP A 516 8.59 33.53 -7.49
CA ASP A 516 7.29 33.10 -8.05
C ASP A 516 7.41 32.08 -9.20
N ASP A 517 8.56 31.41 -9.27
CA ASP A 517 9.09 30.66 -10.41
C ASP A 517 8.70 29.17 -10.40
N TYR A 518 9.43 28.34 -11.14
CA TYR A 518 9.02 26.98 -11.49
C TYR A 518 9.58 25.93 -10.54
N ALA A 519 8.69 25.02 -10.15
CA ALA A 519 9.04 23.78 -9.49
C ALA A 519 8.15 22.65 -10.00
N GLY A 520 8.58 21.41 -9.81
CA GLY A 520 7.88 20.27 -10.37
C GLY A 520 8.61 18.95 -10.18
N PHE A 521 8.23 17.97 -10.99
CA PHE A 521 8.85 16.65 -11.04
C PHE A 521 8.90 16.13 -12.47
N ILE A 522 9.78 15.17 -12.70
CA ILE A 522 9.95 14.50 -13.99
C ILE A 522 9.62 13.02 -13.89
N PHE A 523 9.34 12.43 -15.04
CA PHE A 523 9.16 10.99 -15.18
C PHE A 523 9.48 10.56 -16.61
N GLY A 524 9.79 9.28 -16.78
CA GLY A 524 10.22 8.75 -18.07
C GLY A 524 11.47 9.48 -18.58
N TYR A 525 12.39 9.82 -17.67
CA TYR A 525 13.68 10.40 -18.02
C TYR A 525 14.56 9.31 -18.62
N GLN A 526 14.98 9.52 -19.87
CA GLN A 526 15.93 8.67 -20.57
C GLN A 526 17.27 9.40 -20.64
N ASP A 527 17.21 10.62 -21.18
CA ASP A 527 18.33 11.53 -21.34
C ASP A 527 17.85 12.98 -21.10
N SER A 528 18.78 13.94 -20.98
CA SER A 528 18.51 15.38 -20.77
C SER A 528 17.79 16.08 -21.91
N SER A 529 17.56 15.39 -23.02
CA SER A 529 16.74 15.82 -24.16
C SER A 529 15.39 15.09 -24.21
N SER A 530 15.19 14.02 -23.44
CA SER A 530 14.06 13.08 -23.55
C SER A 530 13.47 12.75 -22.18
N PHE A 531 12.46 13.51 -21.76
CA PHE A 531 11.77 13.28 -20.49
C PHE A 531 10.40 13.97 -20.47
N TYR A 532 9.48 13.48 -19.62
CA TYR A 532 8.28 14.23 -19.30
C TYR A 532 8.52 15.08 -18.06
N VAL A 533 7.91 16.26 -18.02
CA VAL A 533 7.99 17.17 -16.88
C VAL A 533 6.62 17.71 -16.54
N VAL A 534 6.29 17.65 -15.25
CA VAL A 534 5.16 18.37 -14.66
C VAL A 534 5.75 19.55 -13.91
N MET A 535 5.40 20.76 -14.33
CA MET A 535 5.93 22.00 -13.75
C MET A 535 4.80 22.95 -13.38
N TRP A 536 5.02 23.74 -12.33
CA TRP A 536 4.03 24.68 -11.83
C TRP A 536 4.70 26.00 -11.44
N LYS A 537 4.18 27.11 -12.00
CA LYS A 537 4.59 28.47 -11.68
C LYS A 537 3.52 29.23 -10.93
N GLN A 538 3.91 30.15 -10.05
CA GLN A 538 2.98 30.96 -9.25
C GLN A 538 2.38 32.14 -10.04
N VAL A 539 3.21 32.96 -10.69
CA VAL A 539 2.78 34.18 -11.40
C VAL A 539 3.17 34.13 -12.88
N GLU A 540 2.49 34.89 -13.73
CA GLU A 540 2.88 35.04 -15.14
C GLU A 540 4.18 35.87 -15.24
N GLN A 541 5.20 35.33 -15.93
CA GLN A 541 6.48 36.03 -16.15
C GLN A 541 7.06 35.74 -17.53
N ILE A 542 7.64 36.78 -18.12
CA ILE A 542 8.45 36.65 -19.35
C ILE A 542 9.88 36.39 -18.92
N TYR A 543 10.51 35.36 -19.49
CA TYR A 543 11.90 35.06 -19.19
C TYR A 543 12.80 36.25 -19.54
N TRP A 544 13.77 36.56 -18.68
CA TRP A 544 14.58 37.77 -18.82
C TRP A 544 15.51 37.71 -20.03
N GLN A 545 15.97 36.51 -20.42
CA GLN A 545 16.72 36.31 -21.67
C GLN A 545 15.76 36.09 -22.85
N ALA A 546 15.67 37.09 -23.72
CA ALA A 546 14.82 37.04 -24.92
C ALA A 546 15.41 36.22 -26.09
N ASN A 547 16.67 35.78 -25.97
CA ASN A 547 17.31 34.85 -26.89
C ASN A 547 17.29 33.44 -26.28
N PRO A 548 17.18 32.38 -27.10
CA PRO A 548 17.08 32.37 -28.56
C PRO A 548 15.70 32.80 -29.07
N PHE A 549 14.68 32.78 -28.22
CA PHE A 549 13.36 33.34 -28.50
C PHE A 549 12.69 33.83 -27.21
N ARG A 550 11.66 34.67 -27.35
CA ARG A 550 10.94 35.21 -26.21
C ARG A 550 10.04 34.16 -25.57
N ALA A 551 10.48 33.61 -24.43
CA ALA A 551 9.69 32.70 -23.62
C ALA A 551 8.74 33.45 -22.67
N VAL A 552 7.49 33.02 -22.62
CA VAL A 552 6.45 33.55 -21.71
C VAL A 552 5.89 32.38 -20.91
N ALA A 553 5.95 32.48 -19.59
CA ALA A 553 5.40 31.51 -18.66
C ALA A 553 4.06 32.02 -18.11
N GLU A 554 3.03 31.19 -18.18
CA GLU A 554 1.75 31.39 -17.52
C GLU A 554 1.68 30.55 -16.24
N PRO A 555 0.96 31.00 -15.20
CA PRO A 555 0.78 30.23 -13.99
C PRO A 555 -0.07 28.98 -14.22
N GLY A 556 -0.08 28.08 -13.24
CA GLY A 556 -0.81 26.82 -13.35
C GLY A 556 0.06 25.65 -13.78
N ILE A 557 -0.46 24.46 -13.51
CA ILE A 557 0.24 23.20 -13.72
C ILE A 557 0.31 22.92 -15.23
N GLN A 558 1.47 22.50 -15.68
CA GLN A 558 1.77 22.16 -17.07
C GLN A 558 2.41 20.79 -17.12
N LEU A 559 1.90 19.92 -17.99
CA LEU A 559 2.53 18.65 -18.36
C LEU A 559 3.13 18.82 -19.75
N LYS A 560 4.45 18.61 -19.86
CA LYS A 560 5.18 18.73 -21.12
C LYS A 560 5.94 17.45 -21.43
N ALA A 561 6.08 17.15 -22.71
CA ALA A 561 7.05 16.19 -23.23
C ALA A 561 8.25 16.96 -23.78
N VAL A 562 9.43 16.67 -23.29
CA VAL A 562 10.70 17.19 -23.78
C VAL A 562 11.27 16.16 -24.74
N LYS A 563 11.46 16.57 -26.00
CA LYS A 563 12.20 15.81 -27.01
C LYS A 563 13.02 16.81 -27.81
N SER A 564 14.15 17.19 -27.24
CA SER A 564 15.01 18.27 -27.74
C SER A 564 15.97 17.77 -28.80
N ASN A 565 16.11 18.54 -29.88
CA ASN A 565 17.14 18.28 -30.90
C ASN A 565 18.47 18.99 -30.62
N THR A 566 18.52 19.88 -29.62
CA THR A 566 19.74 20.60 -29.24
C THR A 566 20.33 20.10 -27.92
N GLY A 567 19.54 19.43 -27.09
CA GLY A 567 19.90 19.13 -25.70
C GLY A 567 19.95 20.36 -24.80
N PRO A 568 20.59 20.22 -23.61
CA PRO A 568 20.79 21.29 -22.64
C PRO A 568 21.38 22.57 -23.24
N GLY A 569 20.92 23.72 -22.73
CA GLY A 569 21.35 25.05 -23.16
C GLY A 569 20.19 26.00 -23.46
N GLU A 570 20.51 27.14 -24.07
CA GLU A 570 19.58 28.28 -24.16
C GLU A 570 18.23 27.97 -24.86
N ASN A 571 18.22 27.06 -25.86
CA ASN A 571 17.00 26.69 -26.59
C ASN A 571 16.05 25.90 -25.69
N LEU A 572 16.56 24.84 -25.04
CA LEU A 572 15.77 23.99 -24.18
C LEU A 572 15.31 24.77 -22.94
N ARG A 573 16.18 25.57 -22.34
CA ARG A 573 15.86 26.48 -21.23
C ARG A 573 14.66 27.38 -21.55
N ASN A 574 14.71 28.12 -22.66
CA ASN A 574 13.61 29.01 -23.04
C ASN A 574 12.33 28.21 -23.39
N ALA A 575 12.46 27.01 -23.96
CA ALA A 575 11.34 26.13 -24.27
C ALA A 575 10.66 25.58 -23.00
N LEU A 576 11.44 25.21 -21.99
CA LEU A 576 10.95 24.78 -20.68
C LEU A 576 10.21 25.92 -19.98
N TRP A 577 10.74 27.14 -20.02
CA TRP A 577 10.05 28.31 -19.46
C TRP A 577 8.76 28.64 -20.21
N HIS A 578 8.75 28.50 -21.54
CA HIS A 578 7.62 28.92 -22.34
C HIS A 578 6.39 28.02 -22.13
N THR A 579 5.25 28.63 -21.86
CA THR A 579 3.96 27.94 -21.87
C THR A 579 3.47 27.78 -23.30
N GLY A 580 3.64 26.58 -23.86
CA GLY A 580 3.21 26.22 -25.20
C GLY A 580 4.19 25.27 -25.87
N ASP A 581 3.92 24.96 -27.13
CA ASP A 581 4.83 24.16 -27.95
C ASP A 581 6.00 25.01 -28.43
N THR A 582 7.20 24.46 -28.33
CA THR A 582 8.41 24.95 -28.99
C THR A 582 8.91 23.87 -29.94
N SER A 583 8.91 24.18 -31.24
CA SER A 583 9.27 23.22 -32.29
C SER A 583 10.63 22.58 -32.02
N ASP A 584 10.69 21.26 -32.18
CA ASP A 584 11.90 20.44 -32.00
C ASP A 584 12.55 20.53 -30.60
N GLN A 585 11.79 20.97 -29.59
CA GLN A 585 12.26 21.15 -28.21
C GLN A 585 11.28 20.56 -27.19
N VAL A 586 10.11 21.18 -27.04
CA VAL A 586 9.17 20.87 -25.96
C VAL A 586 7.73 20.97 -26.48
N LYS A 587 6.89 19.99 -26.13
CA LYS A 587 5.47 19.93 -26.48
C LYS A 587 4.62 20.02 -25.22
N LEU A 588 3.65 20.93 -25.18
CA LEU A 588 2.71 21.06 -24.08
C LEU A 588 1.57 20.04 -24.26
N LEU A 589 1.56 18.99 -23.44
CA LEU A 589 0.55 17.94 -23.50
C LEU A 589 -0.75 18.36 -22.81
N TRP A 590 -0.62 19.05 -21.68
CA TRP A 590 -1.76 19.53 -20.92
C TRP A 590 -1.39 20.76 -20.09
N LYS A 591 -2.38 21.63 -19.87
CA LYS A 591 -2.28 22.77 -18.98
C LYS A 591 -3.56 22.94 -18.18
N ASP A 592 -3.43 23.29 -16.91
CA ASP A 592 -4.56 23.62 -16.07
C ASP A 592 -5.33 24.84 -16.62
N SER A 593 -6.56 24.60 -17.06
CA SER A 593 -7.47 25.61 -17.59
C SER A 593 -7.83 26.72 -16.59
N ARG A 594 -7.66 26.47 -15.29
CA ARG A 594 -7.93 27.46 -14.23
C ARG A 594 -6.84 28.51 -14.15
N ASN A 595 -5.63 28.20 -14.64
CA ASN A 595 -4.48 29.12 -14.65
C ASN A 595 -4.14 29.65 -13.25
N VAL A 596 -4.18 28.77 -12.24
CA VAL A 596 -3.94 29.13 -10.83
C VAL A 596 -2.55 28.66 -10.44
N GLY A 597 -1.70 29.60 -10.04
CA GLY A 597 -0.39 29.30 -9.48
C GLY A 597 -0.45 28.65 -8.10
N TRP A 598 0.66 28.05 -7.67
CA TRP A 598 0.82 27.57 -6.31
C TRP A 598 0.81 28.75 -5.32
N LYS A 599 0.50 28.49 -4.05
CA LYS A 599 0.48 29.50 -2.98
C LYS A 599 1.69 29.32 -2.08
N ASP A 600 2.23 30.42 -1.58
CA ASP A 600 3.33 30.42 -0.59
C ASP A 600 2.97 29.54 0.61
N LYS A 601 3.95 28.77 1.11
CA LYS A 601 3.83 27.95 2.32
C LYS A 601 2.55 27.11 2.36
N THR A 602 2.18 26.54 1.21
CA THR A 602 1.00 25.71 1.05
C THR A 602 1.41 24.36 0.47
N SER A 603 0.97 23.29 1.12
CA SER A 603 1.26 21.93 0.67
C SER A 603 0.25 21.42 -0.35
N TYR A 604 0.78 20.73 -1.36
CA TYR A 604 0.00 20.09 -2.40
C TYR A 604 0.48 18.65 -2.59
N ARG A 605 -0.44 17.69 -2.73
CA ARG A 605 -0.08 16.30 -3.08
C ARG A 605 -0.27 16.09 -4.58
N TRP A 606 0.72 15.54 -5.27
CA TRP A 606 0.56 15.06 -6.64
C TRP A 606 0.45 13.53 -6.69
N PHE A 607 -0.23 13.03 -7.73
CA PHE A 607 -0.27 11.62 -8.10
C PHE A 607 -0.10 11.50 -9.60
N LEU A 608 0.99 10.88 -10.04
CA LEU A 608 1.26 10.45 -11.40
C LEU A 608 0.91 8.98 -11.55
N GLN A 609 0.28 8.64 -12.67
CA GLN A 609 0.17 7.28 -13.18
C GLN A 609 0.69 7.28 -14.61
N HIS A 610 1.68 6.44 -14.90
CA HIS A 610 2.30 6.32 -16.21
C HIS A 610 2.31 4.84 -16.63
N ARG A 611 1.72 4.53 -17.80
CA ARG A 611 1.80 3.20 -18.45
C ARG A 611 2.35 3.37 -19.87
N PRO A 612 3.69 3.41 -20.02
CA PRO A 612 4.42 3.48 -21.27
C PRO A 612 3.92 2.60 -22.41
N ALA A 613 3.60 1.33 -22.14
CA ALA A 613 3.16 0.36 -23.15
C ALA A 613 1.97 0.85 -23.98
N ASP A 614 1.06 1.61 -23.36
CA ASP A 614 -0.12 2.21 -23.99
C ASP A 614 -0.01 3.75 -24.14
N GLY A 615 1.06 4.35 -23.63
CA GLY A 615 1.26 5.80 -23.53
C GLY A 615 0.30 6.49 -22.55
N TYR A 616 -0.28 5.77 -21.59
CA TYR A 616 -1.21 6.35 -20.62
C TYR A 616 -0.46 7.24 -19.65
N ILE A 617 -0.90 8.50 -19.52
CA ILE A 617 -0.43 9.44 -18.51
C ILE A 617 -1.64 10.06 -17.83
N ARG A 618 -1.64 10.11 -16.50
CA ARG A 618 -2.59 10.89 -15.71
C ARG A 618 -1.92 11.50 -14.50
N VAL A 619 -2.17 12.79 -14.28
CA VAL A 619 -1.67 13.53 -13.12
C VAL A 619 -2.82 14.18 -12.37
N ARG A 620 -2.85 14.02 -11.06
CA ARG A 620 -3.84 14.62 -10.16
C ARG A 620 -3.13 15.42 -9.07
N PHE A 621 -3.70 16.56 -8.70
CA PHE A 621 -3.19 17.42 -7.64
C PHE A 621 -4.25 17.70 -6.59
N TYR A 622 -3.84 17.76 -5.34
CA TYR A 622 -4.69 18.01 -4.18
C TYR A 622 -4.14 19.17 -3.36
N GLU A 623 -5.03 20.06 -2.90
CA GLU A 623 -4.75 21.08 -1.88
C GLU A 623 -5.50 20.65 -0.61
N GLY A 624 -4.77 20.19 0.41
CA GLY A 624 -5.35 19.43 1.51
C GLY A 624 -6.13 18.21 1.00
N THR A 625 -7.39 18.08 1.40
CA THR A 625 -8.27 16.96 0.98
C THR A 625 -8.94 17.18 -0.39
N GLN A 626 -8.83 18.37 -0.99
CA GLN A 626 -9.57 18.72 -2.20
C GLN A 626 -8.70 18.51 -3.44
N MET A 627 -9.17 17.69 -4.38
CA MET A 627 -8.57 17.61 -5.71
C MET A 627 -8.75 18.95 -6.42
N VAL A 628 -7.65 19.60 -6.73
CA VAL A 628 -7.61 20.89 -7.42
C VAL A 628 -7.44 20.72 -8.92
N ALA A 629 -6.60 19.78 -9.37
CA ALA A 629 -6.38 19.53 -10.79
C ALA A 629 -6.40 18.03 -11.11
N ASP A 630 -6.86 17.71 -12.32
CA ASP A 630 -6.81 16.38 -12.93
C ASP A 630 -6.58 16.58 -14.42
N THR A 631 -5.55 15.96 -14.97
CA THR A 631 -5.27 16.01 -16.41
C THR A 631 -6.34 15.28 -17.22
N GLY A 632 -7.07 14.35 -16.59
CA GLY A 632 -7.73 13.26 -17.29
C GLY A 632 -6.72 12.33 -17.94
N VAL A 633 -7.20 11.45 -18.82
CA VAL A 633 -6.34 10.55 -19.59
C VAL A 633 -5.63 11.31 -20.70
N ILE A 634 -4.30 11.35 -20.64
CA ILE A 634 -3.42 11.83 -21.70
C ILE A 634 -2.75 10.60 -22.34
N ILE A 635 -2.67 10.61 -23.68
CA ILE A 635 -2.00 9.55 -24.44
C ILE A 635 -0.80 10.17 -25.15
N ASP A 636 0.40 9.82 -24.69
CA ASP A 636 1.66 10.20 -25.33
C ASP A 636 2.68 9.07 -25.11
N ALA A 637 3.41 8.70 -26.15
CA ALA A 637 4.34 7.58 -26.16
C ALA A 637 5.72 8.03 -26.67
N THR A 638 6.09 9.29 -26.41
CA THR A 638 7.36 9.87 -26.85
C THR A 638 8.54 9.26 -26.09
N MET A 639 8.39 9.08 -24.78
CA MET A 639 9.30 8.30 -23.93
C MET A 639 8.50 7.10 -23.40
N ARG A 640 9.06 5.90 -23.48
CA ARG A 640 8.37 4.66 -23.12
C ARG A 640 8.92 4.02 -21.84
N GLY A 641 8.96 4.83 -20.80
CA GLY A 641 9.51 4.43 -19.51
C GLY A 641 10.74 5.28 -19.20
N GLY A 642 11.48 4.89 -18.17
CA GLY A 642 12.69 5.58 -17.72
C GLY A 642 12.62 6.00 -16.26
N ARG A 643 13.45 6.96 -15.89
CA ARG A 643 13.72 7.32 -14.49
C ARG A 643 12.78 8.41 -13.97
N LEU A 644 12.75 8.56 -12.65
CA LEU A 644 11.98 9.57 -11.92
C LEU A 644 12.89 10.64 -11.32
N GLY A 645 12.34 11.82 -11.03
CA GLY A 645 13.11 12.87 -10.39
C GLY A 645 12.30 14.12 -10.06
N VAL A 646 12.96 15.09 -9.46
CA VAL A 646 12.41 16.42 -9.15
C VAL A 646 13.02 17.49 -10.05
N PHE A 647 12.29 18.60 -10.25
CA PHE A 647 12.66 19.68 -11.16
C PHE A 647 12.49 21.04 -10.50
N CYS A 648 13.52 21.89 -10.60
CA CYS A 648 13.45 23.30 -10.24
C CYS A 648 13.93 24.17 -11.40
N PHE A 649 13.41 25.39 -11.47
CA PHE A 649 13.92 26.41 -12.36
C PHE A 649 13.64 27.79 -11.76
N SER A 650 14.71 28.43 -11.26
CA SER A 650 14.70 29.79 -10.69
C SER A 650 13.85 29.97 -9.43
N GLN A 651 13.63 28.89 -8.66
CA GLN A 651 12.86 28.93 -7.40
C GLN A 651 13.67 28.28 -6.28
N GLU A 652 13.72 28.94 -5.12
CA GLU A 652 14.40 28.49 -3.91
C GLU A 652 13.44 27.92 -2.86
N ASN A 653 13.97 27.19 -1.88
CA ASN A 653 13.25 26.63 -0.71
C ASN A 653 12.05 25.76 -1.09
N ILE A 654 12.25 24.87 -2.06
CA ILE A 654 11.25 23.89 -2.49
C ILE A 654 11.44 22.61 -1.68
N ILE A 655 10.35 22.04 -1.21
CA ILE A 655 10.30 20.77 -0.49
C ILE A 655 9.44 19.80 -1.32
N TRP A 656 10.03 18.66 -1.66
CA TRP A 656 9.35 17.47 -2.17
C TRP A 656 9.36 16.41 -1.07
N ALA A 657 8.33 16.41 -0.23
CA ALA A 657 8.22 15.56 0.96
C ALA A 657 7.41 14.29 0.69
N ASN A 658 7.62 13.26 1.52
CA ASN A 658 6.88 12.00 1.50
C ASN A 658 6.72 11.43 0.08
N LEU A 659 7.83 11.42 -0.66
CA LEU A 659 7.96 10.82 -1.97
C LEU A 659 7.66 9.32 -1.87
N ARG A 660 6.89 8.83 -2.83
CA ARG A 660 6.59 7.41 -3.01
C ARG A 660 6.44 7.09 -4.48
N TYR A 661 7.16 6.08 -4.96
CA TYR A 661 6.86 5.43 -6.22
C TYR A 661 6.47 3.98 -5.99
N ARG A 662 5.78 3.38 -6.97
CA ARG A 662 5.43 1.96 -6.99
C ARG A 662 5.47 1.45 -8.42
N CYS A 663 6.07 0.28 -8.65
CA CYS A 663 5.96 -0.41 -9.92
C CYS A 663 4.51 -0.83 -10.14
N ASN A 664 3.95 -0.43 -11.28
CA ASN A 664 2.56 -0.74 -11.60
C ASN A 664 2.34 -0.71 -13.11
N ASP A 665 2.26 -1.89 -13.71
CA ASP A 665 1.96 -2.06 -15.14
C ASP A 665 0.46 -2.27 -15.40
N THR A 666 -0.34 -2.43 -14.36
CA THR A 666 -1.79 -2.61 -14.51
C THR A 666 -2.42 -1.34 -15.07
N ILE A 667 -3.03 -1.47 -16.25
CA ILE A 667 -3.69 -0.36 -16.93
C ILE A 667 -4.93 0.09 -16.13
N PRO A 668 -5.08 1.39 -15.82
CA PRO A 668 -6.24 1.90 -15.09
C PRO A 668 -7.58 1.68 -15.82
N GLU A 669 -8.66 1.38 -15.07
CA GLU A 669 -10.00 1.09 -15.62
C GLU A 669 -10.60 2.21 -16.50
N ASP A 670 -10.20 3.46 -16.24
CA ASP A 670 -10.70 4.61 -17.00
C ASP A 670 -10.12 4.70 -18.42
N PHE A 671 -9.05 3.97 -18.71
CA PHE A 671 -8.48 3.85 -20.05
C PHE A 671 -9.45 3.18 -21.03
N ASP A 672 -10.07 2.07 -20.66
CA ASP A 672 -11.06 1.39 -21.50
C ASP A 672 -12.26 2.28 -21.79
N SER A 673 -12.71 3.00 -20.76
CA SER A 673 -13.80 3.98 -20.88
C SER A 673 -13.43 5.11 -21.83
N TYR A 674 -12.20 5.63 -21.75
CA TYR A 674 -11.67 6.65 -22.65
C TYR A 674 -11.60 6.15 -24.10
N ARG A 675 -11.04 4.96 -24.33
CA ARG A 675 -10.96 4.34 -25.67
C ARG A 675 -12.34 4.17 -26.28
N ALA A 676 -13.32 3.71 -25.50
CA ALA A 676 -14.69 3.54 -25.96
C ALA A 676 -15.34 4.88 -26.38
N GLN A 677 -15.05 5.97 -25.67
CA GLN A 677 -15.55 7.32 -26.00
C GLN A 677 -14.89 7.88 -27.26
N GLN A 678 -13.58 7.69 -27.44
CA GLN A 678 -12.87 8.12 -28.65
C GLN A 678 -13.40 7.42 -29.91
N VAL A 679 -13.68 6.11 -29.83
CA VAL A 679 -14.27 5.36 -30.95
C VAL A 679 -15.64 5.93 -31.33
N GLN A 680 -16.46 6.36 -30.37
CA GLN A 680 -17.77 6.97 -30.64
C GLN A 680 -17.68 8.37 -31.28
N LEU A 681 -16.60 9.12 -31.10
CA LEU A 681 -16.37 10.43 -31.70
C LEU A 681 -15.85 10.35 -33.14
N THR A 682 -15.32 9.19 -33.55
CA THR A 682 -14.85 8.90 -34.92
C THR A 682 -15.92 8.34 -35.87
N PHE A 683 -17.15 8.09 -35.39
CA PHE A 683 -18.33 7.75 -36.21
C PHE A 683 -19.33 8.91 -36.24
#